data_AF-A0A2E0YRV8-F1
#
_entry.id   AF-A0A2E0YRV8-F1
#
_cell.length_a   1.000
_cell.length_b   1.000
_cell.length_c   1.000
_cell.angle_alpha   90.00
_cell.angle_beta   90.00
_cell.angle_gamma   90.00
#
_symmetry.space_group_name_H-M   'P 1'
#
loop_
_entity.id
_entity.type
_entity.pdbx_description
1 polymer ?
#
loop_
_entity_poly.entity_id
_entity_poly.type
_entity_poly.pdbx_seq_one_letter_code
_entity_poly.pdbx_strand_id
1 'polypeptide(L)'
;MNLTTSERATLHFYQWESLGRGYQLFDTTICVEPPYIPFQHFTTSPNKGIDDGRVPSLFEKANQLLDNSVTRDSKINPFEVTLTESPISDKRISFSLAFEDDTKIRWDQSEELLNLLSFSNNTLSFEIIAQKGSLTIQFTAEESDSHRLKAQLQGLFPNSIITEINTFDIEFDFSQPVAIADFGMDKEFMLPIKNSQSYDIDPLTSIIATLEQLDKSETGVFQILFKGVSSPWSRDTIIASSDGKGGSFFMDQPDFLFQAKEKVSYPLFGVVLRVAAQGKNNTRSAYIAEELANNITSVSTSNFNRLIPLSNQGYKYDDHLRNVYYRATNRFGFILNSKELAQFVHYPNQTVVSSKLGFGMKRTKSFNSKTDIGILIGENYHRGKQHGVRLSTTSRLSHTHIIGATGVGKSTLIATMMLEDIKAGRGCVLFDPHGDICEDIILRIPASRMEDVIVVDPSDIEFPIGFNLLEAKTEVEKIVLSSDLVAAFRRHATAWGDNMTAVLQNALNTILDSKKGGTLIDLKRLLIESSFRKEYLNSVEDSSIHYYWQHEYPLVQKRIAPLLTRIDTFLRPKLVRYMLAQPSGLNITECLENDKILLLKLSQGLIGSHNSYLLGSLFLAKFGQAALSRQYQAKELRKPYMLYLDEFQNFITPSVEQILSGARKYALGITLAHQELGQIQDKSLLSSILSNPYVRICFRLGDIDAKRLESGFSYFQQNDLQNLNLGEAIMRVGSTSNDFNLKTFPLPSLTNEAQSIRNKIIDRSRSLYGNPKDDINLILDSLFSINQNKTESPKKANNPIDQTSLENTVGEDTPKNHAKESLLLKRYKKKVLEQATQEHKDQKHRKLQNFIKAIAIQRGFKATLEMRTASGGRVDIGLEKDALRIAIEISVTNTLEYEVQNIEKCLIDGYSKVLMVSESTVHLKNIRSRSQESISEKLLSSVIFLTPLEFSSVLDRIDESNRVMEEKRICGYRVNINYSEGNSVNKNLSHLIKKSFKKK
;
A
#
# COMPACT_ATOMS: atom_id res chain seq x y z
N MET A 1 56.60 42.68 -22.58
CA MET A 1 55.70 43.74 -23.10
C MET A 1 55.14 44.44 -21.88
N ASN A 2 55.23 45.77 -21.82
CA ASN A 2 54.67 46.54 -20.71
C ASN A 2 53.15 46.61 -20.84
N LEU A 3 52.42 46.03 -19.88
CA LEU A 3 50.97 46.13 -19.80
C LEU A 3 50.54 47.57 -19.47
N THR A 4 49.54 48.08 -20.17
CA THR A 4 48.90 49.37 -19.86
C THR A 4 48.28 49.35 -18.46
N THR A 5 47.95 50.52 -17.91
CA THR A 5 47.30 50.59 -16.59
C THR A 5 45.91 49.93 -16.58
N SER A 6 45.19 49.97 -17.71
CA SER A 6 43.92 49.25 -17.87
C SER A 6 44.12 47.73 -17.83
N GLU A 7 45.02 47.19 -18.67
CA GLU A 7 45.31 45.75 -18.70
C GLU A 7 45.81 45.23 -17.35
N ARG A 8 46.58 46.03 -16.60
CA ARG A 8 47.03 45.67 -15.24
C ARG A 8 45.87 45.62 -14.25
N ALA A 9 44.94 46.58 -14.28
CA ALA A 9 43.76 46.57 -13.42
C ALA A 9 42.84 45.38 -13.74
N THR A 10 42.61 45.10 -15.03
CA THR A 10 41.86 43.93 -15.49
C THR A 10 42.54 42.60 -15.10
N LEU A 11 43.86 42.50 -15.21
CA LEU A 11 44.61 41.30 -14.79
C LEU A 11 44.53 41.09 -13.26
N HIS A 12 44.61 42.16 -12.47
CA HIS A 12 44.44 42.09 -11.02
C HIS A 12 43.01 41.70 -10.61
N PHE A 13 41.98 42.19 -11.31
CA PHE A 13 40.61 41.71 -11.18
C PHE A 13 40.51 40.20 -11.40
N TYR A 14 41.03 39.69 -12.53
CA TYR A 14 40.97 38.25 -12.84
C TYR A 14 41.80 37.39 -11.87
N GLN A 15 42.94 37.88 -11.39
CA GLN A 15 43.69 37.19 -10.32
C GLN A 15 42.86 37.08 -9.04
N TRP A 16 42.21 38.18 -8.61
CA TRP A 16 41.42 38.22 -7.38
C TRP A 16 40.18 37.33 -7.46
N GLU A 17 39.38 37.47 -8.52
CA GLU A 17 38.10 36.75 -8.60
C GLU A 17 38.27 35.25 -8.87
N SER A 18 39.39 34.82 -9.45
CA SER A 18 39.69 33.39 -9.67
C SER A 18 39.68 32.56 -8.38
N LEU A 19 39.94 33.20 -7.22
CA LEU A 19 39.82 32.60 -5.88
C LEU A 19 38.39 32.12 -5.60
N GLY A 20 37.39 32.91 -6.01
CA GLY A 20 35.96 32.64 -5.79
C GLY A 20 35.31 31.70 -6.81
N ARG A 21 36.06 31.20 -7.81
CA ARG A 21 35.56 30.26 -8.84
C ARG A 21 35.80 28.77 -8.53
N GLY A 22 36.59 28.43 -7.51
CA GLY A 22 36.82 27.05 -7.07
C GLY A 22 37.84 26.21 -7.87
N TYR A 23 38.60 26.79 -8.81
CA TYR A 23 39.56 26.01 -9.61
C TYR A 23 40.79 25.53 -8.84
N GLN A 24 41.19 26.25 -7.78
CA GLN A 24 42.49 26.08 -7.13
C GLN A 24 42.51 24.86 -6.19
N LEU A 25 43.58 24.06 -6.28
CA LEU A 25 43.74 22.74 -5.71
C LEU A 25 45.10 22.62 -4.98
N PHE A 26 45.12 21.95 -3.84
CA PHE A 26 46.27 21.88 -2.92
C PHE A 26 46.55 20.45 -2.44
N ASP A 27 47.76 20.21 -1.93
CA ASP A 27 48.14 18.90 -1.38
C ASP A 27 47.53 18.60 -0.01
N THR A 28 47.08 19.62 0.73
CA THR A 28 46.48 19.49 2.07
C THR A 28 44.98 19.79 2.07
N THR A 29 44.28 19.28 3.09
CA THR A 29 42.85 19.52 3.29
C THR A 29 42.62 20.91 3.90
N ILE A 30 41.68 21.66 3.34
CA ILE A 30 41.51 23.10 3.55
C ILE A 30 40.04 23.48 3.80
N CYS A 31 39.82 24.71 4.28
CA CYS A 31 38.47 25.27 4.46
C CYS A 31 37.70 25.39 3.13
N VAL A 32 36.37 25.29 3.20
CA VAL A 32 35.46 25.51 2.06
C VAL A 32 35.27 27.00 1.72
N GLU A 33 35.38 27.90 2.70
CA GLU A 33 35.44 29.35 2.44
C GLU A 33 36.81 29.69 1.81
N PRO A 34 36.87 30.28 0.60
CA PRO A 34 38.15 30.69 0.00
C PRO A 34 38.85 31.76 0.85
N PRO A 35 40.18 31.68 1.03
CA PRO A 35 40.93 32.66 1.80
C PRO A 35 40.80 34.04 1.20
N TYR A 36 40.30 34.97 2.01
CA TYR A 36 39.94 36.31 1.59
C TYR A 36 41.16 37.24 1.49
N ILE A 37 41.22 37.96 0.36
CA ILE A 37 42.18 39.04 0.11
C ILE A 37 41.37 40.30 -0.21
N PRO A 38 41.59 41.45 0.46
CA PRO A 38 40.89 42.68 0.13
C PRO A 38 41.19 43.17 -1.28
N PHE A 39 40.15 43.52 -2.05
CA PHE A 39 40.32 44.09 -3.38
C PHE A 39 40.72 45.57 -3.30
N GLN A 40 41.75 45.95 -4.03
CA GLN A 40 42.22 47.33 -4.14
C GLN A 40 42.34 47.74 -5.61
N HIS A 41 41.71 48.87 -5.97
CA HIS A 41 41.98 49.51 -7.26
C HIS A 41 43.39 50.09 -7.26
N PHE A 42 44.14 49.91 -8.36
CA PHE A 42 45.46 50.52 -8.51
C PHE A 42 45.36 52.04 -8.51
N THR A 43 45.71 52.66 -7.39
CA THR A 43 45.84 54.11 -7.29
C THR A 43 47.07 54.57 -8.07
N THR A 44 46.85 55.09 -9.28
CA THR A 44 47.89 55.87 -9.96
C THR A 44 48.21 57.07 -9.09
N SER A 45 49.39 57.09 -8.47
CA SER A 45 49.94 58.33 -7.92
C SER A 45 49.94 59.36 -9.05
N PRO A 46 49.30 60.53 -8.91
CA PRO A 46 49.33 61.52 -9.95
C PRO A 46 50.79 61.93 -10.16
N ASN A 47 51.26 61.90 -11.42
CA ASN A 47 52.47 62.63 -11.78
C ASN A 47 52.29 64.06 -11.25
N LYS A 48 53.27 64.56 -10.50
CA LYS A 48 53.29 65.98 -10.12
C LYS A 48 53.15 66.79 -11.40
N GLY A 49 52.06 67.53 -11.53
CA GLY A 49 51.91 68.49 -12.62
C GLY A 49 53.05 69.49 -12.54
N ILE A 50 53.97 69.42 -13.49
CA ILE A 50 54.83 70.55 -13.80
C ILE A 50 53.90 71.53 -14.50
N ASP A 51 53.60 72.64 -13.83
CA ASP A 51 52.91 73.77 -14.44
C ASP A 51 53.92 74.54 -15.30
N ASP A 52 54.01 74.17 -16.57
CA ASP A 52 54.76 74.90 -17.59
C ASP A 52 53.84 75.76 -18.46
N GLY A 53 53.17 76.73 -17.83
CA GLY A 53 52.47 77.84 -18.47
C GLY A 53 53.38 78.79 -19.30
N ARG A 54 54.22 78.25 -20.18
CA ARG A 54 55.11 78.94 -21.11
C ARG A 54 55.12 78.23 -22.46
N VAL A 55 55.04 78.99 -23.55
CA VAL A 55 55.15 78.45 -24.91
C VAL A 55 56.60 77.99 -25.14
N PRO A 56 56.85 76.72 -25.49
CA PRO A 56 58.20 76.20 -25.68
C PRO A 56 58.87 76.82 -26.90
N SER A 57 60.15 77.13 -26.76
CA SER A 57 60.97 77.66 -27.85
C SER A 57 61.44 76.55 -28.80
N LEU A 58 61.75 76.89 -30.05
CA LEU A 58 62.15 75.92 -31.08
C LEU A 58 63.42 75.10 -30.72
N PHE A 59 64.22 75.53 -29.75
CA PHE A 59 65.43 74.82 -29.32
C PHE A 59 65.18 73.67 -28.33
N GLU A 60 64.08 73.67 -27.58
CA GLU A 60 63.86 72.65 -26.52
C GLU A 60 63.54 71.26 -27.09
N LYS A 61 63.05 71.18 -28.32
CA LYS A 61 62.79 69.90 -29.03
C LYS A 61 64.05 69.09 -29.36
N ALA A 62 65.25 69.67 -29.27
CA ALA A 62 66.49 68.94 -29.55
C ALA A 62 66.90 67.98 -28.42
N ASN A 63 66.67 68.35 -27.15
CA ASN A 63 67.18 67.58 -26.01
C ASN A 63 66.34 66.35 -25.66
N GLN A 64 65.06 66.29 -26.04
CA GLN A 64 64.19 65.13 -25.79
C GLN A 64 64.56 63.87 -26.61
N LEU A 65 65.53 63.96 -27.54
CA LEU A 65 65.99 62.83 -28.35
C LEU A 65 67.19 62.06 -27.76
N LEU A 66 67.67 62.41 -26.56
CA LEU A 66 68.91 61.86 -25.99
C LEU A 66 68.76 61.14 -24.63
N ASP A 67 67.62 61.21 -23.96
CA ASP A 67 67.47 60.70 -22.59
C ASP A 67 66.98 59.24 -22.53
N ASN A 68 67.91 58.31 -22.76
CA ASN A 68 67.69 56.85 -22.68
C ASN A 68 67.57 56.36 -21.22
N SER A 69 66.46 56.67 -20.55
CA SER A 69 66.15 56.12 -19.21
C SER A 69 65.49 54.74 -19.32
N VAL A 70 66.15 53.72 -18.73
CA VAL A 70 65.77 52.30 -18.87
C VAL A 70 64.42 52.00 -18.20
N THR A 71 63.45 51.53 -18.97
CA THR A 71 62.21 50.94 -18.44
C THR A 71 62.50 49.57 -17.82
N ARG A 72 62.21 49.41 -16.53
CA ARG A 72 62.27 48.11 -15.83
C ARG A 72 60.95 47.37 -16.03
N ASP A 73 60.97 46.19 -16.65
CA ASP A 73 59.84 45.26 -16.67
C ASP A 73 59.42 44.92 -15.22
N SER A 74 58.21 45.32 -14.82
CA SER A 74 57.61 44.91 -13.55
C SER A 74 56.66 43.73 -13.79
N LYS A 75 57.12 42.52 -13.44
CA LYS A 75 56.24 41.35 -13.34
C LYS A 75 55.25 41.56 -12.19
N ILE A 76 53.97 41.32 -12.44
CA ILE A 76 52.96 41.19 -11.39
C ILE A 76 53.11 39.79 -10.82
N ASN A 77 53.49 39.68 -9.55
CA ASN A 77 53.48 38.41 -8.83
C ASN A 77 52.02 37.98 -8.56
N PRO A 78 51.70 36.67 -8.54
CA PRO A 78 50.42 36.20 -8.06
C PRO A 78 50.26 36.52 -6.56
N PHE A 79 49.02 36.55 -6.07
CA PHE A 79 48.74 36.68 -4.64
C PHE A 79 49.38 35.53 -3.84
N GLU A 80 50.12 35.87 -2.79
CA GLU A 80 50.56 34.89 -1.79
C GLU A 80 49.38 34.58 -0.87
N VAL A 81 48.86 33.35 -0.99
CA VAL A 81 47.66 32.90 -0.26
C VAL A 81 48.07 32.12 0.99
N THR A 82 47.72 32.64 2.17
CA THR A 82 47.84 31.89 3.42
C THR A 82 46.72 30.84 3.49
N LEU A 83 47.09 29.56 3.55
CA LEU A 83 46.15 28.45 3.63
C LEU A 83 45.70 28.20 5.06
N THR A 84 44.39 28.16 5.28
CA THR A 84 43.79 27.63 6.52
C THR A 84 43.53 26.14 6.34
N GLU A 85 44.41 25.31 6.90
CA GLU A 85 44.20 23.87 6.96
C GLU A 85 42.94 23.53 7.75
N SER A 86 42.19 22.54 7.26
CA SER A 86 40.97 22.04 7.90
C SER A 86 41.16 20.57 8.24
N PRO A 87 41.51 20.22 9.49
CA PRO A 87 41.71 18.82 9.87
C PRO A 87 40.41 18.02 9.70
N ILE A 88 40.54 16.76 9.30
CA ILE A 88 39.40 15.84 9.19
C ILE A 88 38.83 15.56 10.59
N SER A 89 37.53 15.77 10.75
CA SER A 89 36.80 15.53 12.00
C SER A 89 35.93 14.29 11.90
N ASP A 90 36.22 13.28 12.73
CA ASP A 90 35.39 12.08 12.88
C ASP A 90 34.08 12.36 13.65
N LYS A 91 34.00 13.50 14.35
CA LYS A 91 32.86 13.93 15.19
C LYS A 91 31.78 14.64 14.37
N ARG A 92 31.27 13.95 13.35
CA ARG A 92 30.16 14.41 12.49
C ARG A 92 28.88 13.61 12.76
N ILE A 93 27.75 14.30 12.74
CA ILE A 93 26.39 13.74 12.93
C ILE A 93 25.58 14.01 11.66
N SER A 94 24.98 12.96 11.10
CA SER A 94 24.11 13.02 9.93
C SER A 94 22.64 12.87 10.29
N PHE A 95 21.81 13.71 9.67
CA PHE A 95 20.35 13.70 9.79
C PHE A 95 19.72 13.41 8.43
N SER A 96 19.13 12.23 8.29
CA SER A 96 18.23 11.92 7.18
C SER A 96 16.89 12.63 7.39
N LEU A 97 16.33 13.16 6.31
CA LEU A 97 14.95 13.64 6.29
C LEU A 97 14.08 12.69 5.46
N ALA A 98 12.85 12.50 5.92
CA ALA A 98 11.75 12.00 5.13
C ALA A 98 10.52 12.88 5.35
N PHE A 99 9.64 12.94 4.36
CA PHE A 99 8.41 13.73 4.38
C PHE A 99 7.23 12.85 3.97
N GLU A 100 6.03 13.16 4.45
CA GLU A 100 4.82 12.46 4.02
C GLU A 100 4.50 12.79 2.55
N ASP A 101 3.97 11.83 1.80
CA ASP A 101 3.78 11.87 0.35
C ASP A 101 3.01 13.11 -0.17
N ASP A 102 2.14 13.70 0.68
CA ASP A 102 1.37 14.91 0.38
C ASP A 102 2.05 16.24 0.79
N THR A 103 3.31 16.22 1.24
CA THR A 103 3.97 17.42 1.79
C THR A 103 4.51 18.36 0.69
N LYS A 104 3.90 19.54 0.56
CA LYS A 104 4.41 20.62 -0.31
C LYS A 104 5.51 21.42 0.40
N ILE A 105 6.76 21.12 0.05
CA ILE A 105 7.93 21.91 0.43
C ILE A 105 8.03 23.13 -0.49
N ARG A 106 8.23 24.32 0.10
CA ARG A 106 8.35 25.58 -0.62
C ARG A 106 9.82 26.01 -0.76
N TRP A 107 10.12 26.73 -1.84
CA TRP A 107 11.46 27.25 -2.08
C TRP A 107 11.90 28.27 -1.02
N ASP A 108 10.99 29.13 -0.54
CA ASP A 108 11.31 30.11 0.51
C ASP A 108 11.64 29.47 1.87
N GLN A 109 11.13 28.27 2.18
CA GLN A 109 11.57 27.50 3.36
C GLN A 109 13.01 26.98 3.21
N SER A 110 13.47 26.77 1.97
CA SER A 110 14.81 26.27 1.66
C SER A 110 15.84 27.41 1.58
N GLU A 111 15.45 28.56 1.01
CA GLU A 111 16.21 29.82 1.12
C GLU A 111 16.41 30.20 2.59
N GLU A 112 15.34 30.18 3.40
CA GLU A 112 15.42 30.59 4.80
C GLU A 112 16.19 29.59 5.67
N LEU A 113 16.16 28.28 5.37
CA LEU A 113 17.06 27.32 5.99
C LEU A 113 18.53 27.73 5.77
N LEU A 114 18.91 28.08 4.54
CA LEU A 114 20.26 28.51 4.23
C LEU A 114 20.58 29.84 4.92
N ASN A 115 19.69 30.84 4.87
CA ASN A 115 19.87 32.11 5.58
C ASN A 115 20.17 31.88 7.09
N LEU A 116 19.44 30.97 7.75
CA LEU A 116 19.64 30.63 9.17
C LEU A 116 20.87 29.75 9.44
N LEU A 117 21.37 29.01 8.44
CA LEU A 117 22.64 28.26 8.50
C LEU A 117 23.87 29.08 8.09
N SER A 118 23.71 30.30 7.56
CA SER A 118 24.83 31.17 7.16
C SER A 118 25.80 31.50 8.30
N PHE A 119 25.34 31.53 9.55
CA PHE A 119 26.18 31.76 10.72
C PHE A 119 26.64 30.45 11.42
N SER A 120 26.64 29.30 10.73
CA SER A 120 27.27 28.08 11.26
C SER A 120 28.80 28.19 11.25
N ASN A 121 29.44 27.60 12.26
CA ASN A 121 30.88 27.78 12.47
C ASN A 121 31.69 26.89 11.52
N ASN A 122 31.24 25.65 11.33
CA ASN A 122 31.97 24.61 10.63
C ASN A 122 31.29 24.22 9.31
N THR A 123 31.95 23.37 8.52
CA THR A 123 31.45 22.98 7.18
C THR A 123 30.31 21.98 7.29
N LEU A 124 29.15 22.38 6.76
CA LEU A 124 27.97 21.54 6.59
C LEU A 124 28.06 20.76 5.28
N SER A 125 27.37 19.63 5.19
CA SER A 125 27.15 18.89 3.94
C SER A 125 25.67 18.67 3.71
N PHE A 126 25.24 18.76 2.44
CA PHE A 126 23.97 18.26 1.95
C PHE A 126 24.24 17.15 0.93
N GLU A 127 23.57 16.01 1.08
CA GLU A 127 23.86 14.79 0.34
C GLU A 127 22.59 14.10 -0.15
N ILE A 128 22.62 13.67 -1.42
CA ILE A 128 21.66 12.72 -2.01
C ILE A 128 22.45 11.46 -2.37
N ILE A 129 22.15 10.35 -1.70
CA ILE A 129 22.88 9.08 -1.84
C ILE A 129 21.92 8.00 -2.31
N ALA A 130 22.22 7.37 -3.44
CA ALA A 130 21.54 6.17 -3.91
C ALA A 130 22.49 4.97 -3.83
N GLN A 131 22.10 3.96 -3.07
CA GLN A 131 22.86 2.71 -2.87
C GLN A 131 21.91 1.58 -2.48
N LYS A 132 22.27 0.31 -2.75
CA LYS A 132 21.46 -0.90 -2.44
C LYS A 132 20.04 -0.93 -3.02
N GLY A 133 19.66 0.04 -3.86
CA GLY A 133 18.30 0.22 -4.37
C GLY A 133 17.40 1.12 -3.52
N SER A 134 17.95 1.85 -2.54
CA SER A 134 17.31 2.92 -1.76
C SER A 134 17.97 4.28 -2.07
N LEU A 135 17.25 5.39 -1.85
CA LEU A 135 17.77 6.74 -2.03
C LEU A 135 17.50 7.58 -0.76
N THR A 136 18.57 8.08 -0.15
CA THR A 136 18.58 8.86 1.10
C THR A 136 18.92 10.32 0.82
N ILE A 137 18.20 11.25 1.45
CA ILE A 137 18.58 12.67 1.51
C ILE A 137 18.93 13.03 2.95
N GLN A 138 20.11 13.62 3.13
CA GLN A 138 20.65 13.90 4.46
C GLN A 138 21.44 15.22 4.51
N PHE A 139 21.43 15.85 5.69
CA PHE A 139 22.39 16.88 6.05
C PHE A 139 23.39 16.33 7.06
N THR A 140 24.65 16.73 6.96
CA THR A 140 25.71 16.35 7.91
C THR A 140 26.35 17.60 8.51
N ALA A 141 26.48 17.64 9.83
CA ALA A 141 27.17 18.70 10.57
C ALA A 141 28.25 18.10 11.47
N GLU A 142 29.17 18.94 11.95
CA GLU A 142 30.00 18.58 13.11
C GLU A 142 29.18 18.70 14.40
N GLU A 143 29.60 17.98 15.45
CA GLU A 143 28.93 17.91 16.76
C GLU A 143 28.50 19.29 17.31
N SER A 144 29.35 20.32 17.12
CA SER A 144 29.14 21.73 17.50
C SER A 144 27.92 22.40 16.83
N ASP A 145 27.75 22.20 15.52
CA ASP A 145 26.64 22.78 14.74
C ASP A 145 25.43 21.83 14.63
N SER A 146 25.58 20.56 15.02
CA SER A 146 24.54 19.52 14.89
C SER A 146 23.20 19.88 15.56
N HIS A 147 23.24 20.40 16.80
CA HIS A 147 22.06 20.85 17.52
C HIS A 147 21.35 22.02 16.83
N ARG A 148 22.12 22.95 16.24
CA ARG A 148 21.58 24.08 15.48
C ARG A 148 20.88 23.60 14.21
N LEU A 149 21.57 22.77 13.41
CA LEU A 149 21.02 22.18 12.19
C LEU A 149 19.70 21.43 12.49
N LYS A 150 19.69 20.56 13.49
CA LYS A 150 18.51 19.80 13.91
C LYS A 150 17.35 20.70 14.32
N ALA A 151 17.63 21.80 15.05
CA ALA A 151 16.61 22.77 15.46
C ALA A 151 16.02 23.56 14.29
N GLN A 152 16.83 24.03 13.33
CA GLN A 152 16.32 24.76 12.16
C GLN A 152 15.50 23.86 11.22
N LEU A 153 15.96 22.62 10.99
CA LEU A 153 15.19 21.63 10.23
C LEU A 153 13.84 21.33 10.90
N GLN A 154 13.80 21.17 12.23
CA GLN A 154 12.55 20.97 12.98
C GLN A 154 11.62 22.20 12.96
N GLY A 155 12.18 23.42 12.98
CA GLY A 155 11.41 24.66 12.95
C GLY A 155 10.77 24.96 11.59
N LEU A 156 11.52 24.77 10.50
CA LEU A 156 11.06 25.06 9.13
C LEU A 156 10.25 23.91 8.52
N PHE A 157 10.50 22.66 8.94
CA PHE A 157 9.86 21.46 8.41
C PHE A 157 9.20 20.62 9.53
N PRO A 158 8.19 21.15 10.24
CA PRO A 158 7.61 20.51 11.43
C PRO A 158 6.92 19.16 11.16
N ASN A 159 6.56 18.88 9.90
CA ASN A 159 5.96 17.62 9.47
C ASN A 159 7.02 16.59 8.97
N SER A 160 8.31 16.91 9.03
CA SER A 160 9.38 16.01 8.57
C SER A 160 9.75 14.97 9.64
N ILE A 161 10.08 13.77 9.18
CA ILE A 161 10.68 12.71 10.00
C ILE A 161 12.20 12.88 9.91
N ILE A 162 12.78 13.57 10.88
CA ILE A 162 14.23 13.76 11.00
C ILE A 162 14.81 12.59 11.80
N THR A 163 15.63 11.76 11.14
CA THR A 163 16.26 10.57 11.71
C THR A 163 17.77 10.74 11.77
N GLU A 164 18.36 10.50 12.94
CA GLU A 164 19.81 10.50 13.12
C GLU A 164 20.38 9.16 12.61
N ILE A 165 21.40 9.23 11.76
CA ILE A 165 21.93 8.09 10.99
C ILE A 165 23.46 8.03 11.06
N ASN A 166 24.03 6.88 10.71
CA ASN A 166 25.48 6.70 10.63
C ASN A 166 26.07 7.61 9.55
N THR A 167 26.94 8.54 9.93
CA THR A 167 27.60 9.47 9.01
C THR A 167 28.40 8.75 7.92
N PHE A 168 29.02 7.62 8.26
CA PHE A 168 29.97 6.92 7.38
C PHE A 168 29.34 5.80 6.55
N ASP A 169 28.02 5.79 6.39
CA ASP A 169 27.25 4.72 5.72
C ASP A 169 27.31 4.76 4.18
N ILE A 170 28.34 5.36 3.57
CA ILE A 170 28.49 5.41 2.09
C ILE A 170 29.23 4.15 1.64
N GLU A 171 28.53 3.23 0.97
CA GLU A 171 29.09 1.94 0.57
C GLU A 171 29.66 1.96 -0.84
N PHE A 172 30.99 2.10 -0.92
CA PHE A 172 31.79 1.81 -2.11
C PHE A 172 32.60 0.51 -1.90
N ASP A 173 32.68 -0.32 -2.94
CA ASP A 173 33.66 -1.40 -3.02
C ASP A 173 35.05 -0.80 -3.28
N PHE A 174 35.88 -0.71 -2.24
CA PHE A 174 37.24 -0.17 -2.34
C PHE A 174 38.19 -0.98 -3.23
N SER A 175 37.78 -2.15 -3.75
CA SER A 175 38.54 -2.87 -4.79
C SER A 175 38.33 -2.32 -6.21
N GLN A 176 37.30 -1.48 -6.42
CA GLN A 176 36.94 -0.88 -7.71
C GLN A 176 37.03 0.66 -7.67
N PRO A 177 37.51 1.32 -8.75
CA PRO A 177 37.60 2.77 -8.76
C PRO A 177 36.22 3.44 -8.82
N VAL A 178 36.08 4.51 -8.04
CA VAL A 178 34.92 5.40 -8.02
C VAL A 178 35.19 6.57 -8.98
N ALA A 179 34.25 6.89 -9.86
CA ALA A 179 34.34 8.07 -10.70
C ALA A 179 33.89 9.29 -9.88
N ILE A 180 34.79 10.25 -9.65
CA ILE A 180 34.52 11.46 -8.84
C ILE A 180 34.75 12.70 -9.71
N ALA A 181 33.87 13.71 -9.60
CA ALA A 181 34.07 15.02 -10.24
C ALA A 181 33.61 16.16 -9.32
N ASP A 182 34.50 17.12 -9.07
CA ASP A 182 34.15 18.40 -8.43
C ASP A 182 33.68 19.42 -9.49
N PHE A 183 32.97 20.46 -9.08
CA PHE A 183 32.46 21.53 -9.96
C PHE A 183 33.00 22.91 -9.58
N GLY A 184 32.98 23.83 -10.54
CA GLY A 184 33.33 25.24 -10.37
C GLY A 184 32.61 26.14 -11.37
N MET A 185 32.82 27.45 -11.26
CA MET A 185 32.11 28.45 -12.08
C MET A 185 32.77 28.62 -13.46
N ASP A 186 32.01 28.52 -14.55
CA ASP A 186 32.52 28.78 -15.92
C ASP A 186 32.97 30.25 -16.06
N LYS A 187 32.14 31.17 -15.58
CA LYS A 187 32.33 32.61 -15.65
C LYS A 187 32.60 33.22 -14.27
N GLU A 188 32.89 34.51 -14.30
CA GLU A 188 33.29 35.37 -13.18
C GLU A 188 32.34 35.14 -11.98
N PHE A 189 32.85 34.86 -10.76
CA PHE A 189 31.99 34.32 -9.68
C PHE A 189 30.83 35.24 -9.28
N MET A 190 30.98 36.54 -9.54
CA MET A 190 30.03 37.62 -9.27
C MET A 190 28.83 37.60 -10.22
N LEU A 191 28.93 36.89 -11.36
CA LEU A 191 27.82 36.62 -12.26
C LEU A 191 26.97 35.47 -11.71
N PRO A 192 25.65 35.68 -11.50
CA PRO A 192 24.81 34.65 -10.89
C PRO A 192 24.59 33.46 -11.83
N ILE A 193 24.68 32.25 -11.27
CA ILE A 193 24.09 31.07 -11.90
C ILE A 193 22.57 31.17 -11.88
N LYS A 194 21.86 30.16 -12.37
CA LYS A 194 20.40 30.18 -12.37
C LYS A 194 19.87 30.34 -10.94
N ASN A 195 18.82 31.15 -10.79
CA ASN A 195 17.98 31.15 -9.60
C ASN A 195 16.52 30.92 -10.03
N SER A 196 15.75 30.25 -9.16
CA SER A 196 14.33 29.92 -9.40
C SER A 196 13.53 30.42 -8.23
N GLN A 197 12.54 31.29 -8.45
CA GLN A 197 11.69 31.82 -7.37
C GLN A 197 10.46 30.93 -7.09
N SER A 198 10.36 29.79 -7.76
CA SER A 198 9.34 28.76 -7.59
C SER A 198 9.94 27.36 -7.87
N TYR A 199 9.27 26.32 -7.35
CA TYR A 199 9.50 24.93 -7.73
C TYR A 199 8.36 24.41 -8.63
N ASP A 200 7.98 25.15 -9.68
CA ASP A 200 6.94 24.67 -10.63
C ASP A 200 7.40 23.40 -11.37
N ILE A 201 8.72 23.27 -11.57
CA ILE A 201 9.44 22.03 -11.86
C ILE A 201 10.65 22.01 -10.91
N ASP A 202 10.88 20.91 -10.20
CA ASP A 202 11.97 20.85 -9.21
C ASP A 202 13.36 20.75 -9.88
N PRO A 203 14.34 21.60 -9.51
CA PRO A 203 15.70 21.53 -10.03
C PRO A 203 16.39 20.16 -9.84
N LEU A 204 16.07 19.41 -8.77
CA LEU A 204 16.68 18.11 -8.49
C LEU A 204 16.07 16.96 -9.29
N THR A 205 14.98 17.18 -10.04
CA THR A 205 14.23 16.12 -10.75
C THR A 205 15.13 15.21 -11.58
N SER A 206 16.03 15.78 -12.40
CA SER A 206 16.89 14.97 -13.28
C SER A 206 18.01 14.26 -12.53
N ILE A 207 18.60 14.90 -11.52
CA ILE A 207 19.62 14.30 -10.64
C ILE A 207 19.03 13.08 -9.92
N ILE A 208 17.84 13.23 -9.34
CA ILE A 208 17.14 12.14 -8.63
C ILE A 208 16.71 11.04 -9.60
N ALA A 209 16.21 11.39 -10.80
CA ALA A 209 15.86 10.40 -11.81
C ALA A 209 17.07 9.58 -12.32
N THR A 210 18.26 10.18 -12.40
CA THR A 210 19.51 9.45 -12.70
C THR A 210 19.92 8.52 -11.54
N LEU A 211 19.84 9.00 -10.29
CA LEU A 211 20.15 8.21 -9.09
C LEU A 211 19.15 7.07 -8.85
N GLU A 212 17.87 7.25 -9.20
CA GLU A 212 16.85 6.19 -9.10
C GLU A 212 17.03 5.09 -10.15
N GLN A 213 17.63 5.39 -11.31
CA GLN A 213 17.94 4.38 -12.34
C GLN A 213 19.12 3.47 -11.98
N LEU A 214 19.78 3.67 -10.84
CA LEU A 214 20.89 2.82 -10.39
C LEU A 214 20.44 1.44 -9.94
N ASP A 215 21.22 0.43 -10.33
CA ASP A 215 21.03 -0.96 -9.91
C ASP A 215 21.37 -1.18 -8.43
N LYS A 216 20.92 -2.29 -7.84
CA LYS A 216 21.20 -2.59 -6.41
C LYS A 216 22.69 -2.79 -6.08
N SER A 217 23.54 -2.95 -7.10
CA SER A 217 24.99 -3.10 -6.99
C SER A 217 25.74 -1.85 -7.51
N GLU A 218 25.07 -0.71 -7.56
CA GLU A 218 25.64 0.57 -7.99
C GLU A 218 25.41 1.61 -6.89
N THR A 219 26.39 2.48 -6.69
CA THR A 219 26.36 3.56 -5.69
C THR A 219 26.56 4.90 -6.39
N GLY A 220 25.69 5.86 -6.11
CA GLY A 220 25.78 7.23 -6.63
C GLY A 220 25.56 8.24 -5.50
N VAL A 221 26.45 9.23 -5.45
CA VAL A 221 26.47 10.29 -4.42
C VAL A 221 26.51 11.65 -5.12
N PHE A 222 25.56 12.51 -4.77
CA PHE A 222 25.62 13.95 -5.00
C PHE A 222 25.89 14.62 -3.65
N GLN A 223 26.97 15.39 -3.54
CA GLN A 223 27.44 15.99 -2.29
C GLN A 223 27.74 17.47 -2.48
N ILE A 224 27.22 18.30 -1.57
CA ILE A 224 27.51 19.73 -1.48
C ILE A 224 28.04 20.03 -0.10
N LEU A 225 29.33 20.37 -0.03
CA LEU A 225 29.92 20.97 1.16
C LEU A 225 29.69 22.48 1.11
N PHE A 226 29.18 23.07 2.18
CA PHE A 226 28.92 24.51 2.23
C PHE A 226 29.20 25.11 3.61
N LYS A 227 29.63 26.37 3.61
CA LYS A 227 29.81 27.20 4.80
C LYS A 227 29.49 28.65 4.44
N GLY A 228 28.76 29.36 5.32
CA GLY A 228 28.50 30.79 5.13
C GLY A 228 29.79 31.60 5.20
N VAL A 229 29.93 32.55 4.28
CA VAL A 229 31.14 33.36 4.13
C VAL A 229 31.25 34.35 5.29
N SER A 230 32.34 34.23 6.05
CA SER A 230 32.64 35.13 7.17
C SER A 230 33.38 36.41 6.74
N SER A 231 34.09 36.35 5.61
CA SER A 231 34.92 37.46 5.11
C SER A 231 34.15 38.46 4.23
N PRO A 232 34.55 39.75 4.14
CA PRO A 232 33.77 40.79 3.46
C PRO A 232 33.82 40.77 1.91
N TRP A 233 33.78 39.58 1.29
CA TRP A 233 33.65 39.35 -0.15
C TRP A 233 32.48 40.12 -0.80
N SER A 234 31.38 40.32 -0.07
CA SER A 234 30.20 41.05 -0.55
C SER A 234 30.49 42.54 -0.83
N ARG A 235 31.26 43.19 0.06
CA ARG A 235 31.73 44.56 -0.12
C ARG A 235 32.67 44.65 -1.33
N ASP A 236 33.68 43.79 -1.36
CA ASP A 236 34.79 43.94 -2.30
C ASP A 236 34.40 43.48 -3.72
N THR A 237 33.40 42.60 -3.85
CA THR A 237 32.68 42.34 -5.11
C THR A 237 32.12 43.62 -5.73
N ILE A 238 31.48 44.49 -4.95
CA ILE A 238 30.93 45.76 -5.44
C ILE A 238 32.03 46.75 -5.79
N ILE A 239 33.15 46.74 -5.07
CA ILE A 239 34.30 47.60 -5.38
C ILE A 239 34.97 47.14 -6.69
N ALA A 240 35.22 45.84 -6.85
CA ALA A 240 35.83 45.25 -8.04
C ALA A 240 34.97 45.43 -9.30
N SER A 241 33.64 45.39 -9.16
CA SER A 241 32.70 45.54 -10.27
C SER A 241 32.39 46.99 -10.66
N SER A 242 32.93 47.99 -9.95
CA SER A 242 32.52 49.40 -10.04
C SER A 242 33.64 50.32 -10.55
N ASP A 243 33.26 51.32 -11.34
CA ASP A 243 34.12 52.42 -11.80
C ASP A 243 34.41 53.49 -10.72
N GLY A 244 33.85 53.33 -9.52
CA GLY A 244 33.97 54.28 -8.41
C GLY A 244 33.04 55.51 -8.51
N LYS A 245 32.28 55.65 -9.60
CA LYS A 245 31.25 56.69 -9.81
C LYS A 245 29.83 56.12 -9.84
N GLY A 246 29.69 54.80 -9.95
CA GLY A 246 28.43 54.05 -9.90
C GLY A 246 28.11 53.25 -11.18
N GLY A 247 28.97 53.32 -12.19
CA GLY A 247 28.93 52.49 -13.39
C GLY A 247 29.77 51.22 -13.28
N SER A 248 29.68 50.34 -14.28
CA SER A 248 30.48 49.12 -14.37
C SER A 248 31.98 49.42 -14.56
N PHE A 249 32.84 48.65 -13.91
CA PHE A 249 34.28 48.63 -14.19
C PHE A 249 34.58 48.22 -15.64
N PHE A 250 33.75 47.34 -16.22
CA PHE A 250 33.84 46.89 -17.60
C PHE A 250 32.92 47.72 -18.52
N MET A 251 33.49 48.59 -19.34
CA MET A 251 32.74 49.48 -20.23
C MET A 251 31.93 48.73 -21.31
N ASP A 252 32.36 47.52 -21.66
CA ASP A 252 31.70 46.59 -22.59
C ASP A 252 30.65 45.70 -21.90
N GLN A 253 30.60 45.69 -20.56
CA GLN A 253 29.62 44.94 -19.76
C GLN A 253 28.93 45.87 -18.74
N PRO A 254 28.00 46.74 -19.19
CA PRO A 254 27.33 47.70 -18.30
C PRO A 254 26.51 47.03 -17.20
N ASP A 255 25.95 45.85 -17.46
CA ASP A 255 25.12 45.10 -16.50
C ASP A 255 25.94 44.35 -15.43
N PHE A 256 27.27 44.28 -15.56
CA PHE A 256 28.13 43.51 -14.65
C PHE A 256 28.00 43.98 -13.19
N LEU A 257 27.93 45.29 -12.96
CA LEU A 257 27.70 45.86 -11.63
C LEU A 257 26.27 45.61 -11.11
N PHE A 258 25.27 45.42 -11.98
CA PHE A 258 23.93 45.02 -11.56
C PHE A 258 23.89 43.55 -11.14
N GLN A 259 24.51 42.67 -11.93
CA GLN A 259 24.65 41.24 -11.64
C GLN A 259 25.43 41.00 -10.34
N ALA A 260 26.52 41.74 -10.13
CA ALA A 260 27.28 41.73 -8.87
C ALA A 260 26.46 42.21 -7.67
N LYS A 261 25.55 43.18 -7.85
CA LYS A 261 24.61 43.63 -6.80
C LYS A 261 23.54 42.57 -6.50
N GLU A 262 23.00 41.89 -7.51
CA GLU A 262 22.09 40.75 -7.31
C GLU A 262 22.80 39.64 -6.51
N LYS A 263 24.01 39.26 -6.92
CA LYS A 263 24.83 38.22 -6.26
C LYS A 263 24.98 38.47 -4.76
N VAL A 264 25.38 39.68 -4.36
CA VAL A 264 25.67 40.01 -2.95
C VAL A 264 24.47 40.53 -2.16
N SER A 265 23.29 40.63 -2.77
CA SER A 265 22.05 41.03 -2.07
C SER A 265 21.51 39.95 -1.11
N TYR A 266 22.11 38.76 -1.12
CA TYR A 266 21.79 37.61 -0.28
C TYR A 266 23.05 37.05 0.40
N PRO A 267 22.94 36.32 1.55
CA PRO A 267 24.08 35.73 2.23
C PRO A 267 24.92 34.84 1.31
N LEU A 268 26.25 35.04 1.34
CA LEU A 268 27.21 34.30 0.51
C LEU A 268 27.67 33.02 1.22
N PHE A 269 27.99 32.00 0.43
CA PHE A 269 28.50 30.69 0.85
C PHE A 269 29.73 30.33 0.03
N GLY A 270 30.76 29.80 0.69
CA GLY A 270 31.74 28.96 0.02
C GLY A 270 31.11 27.59 -0.20
N VAL A 271 31.24 27.05 -1.42
CA VAL A 271 30.57 25.82 -1.85
C VAL A 271 31.55 24.90 -2.59
N VAL A 272 31.62 23.63 -2.20
CA VAL A 272 32.23 22.56 -3.01
C VAL A 272 31.14 21.54 -3.34
N LEU A 273 30.65 21.61 -4.58
CA LEU A 273 29.73 20.63 -5.15
C LEU A 273 30.54 19.55 -5.87
N ARG A 274 30.18 18.28 -5.64
CA ARG A 274 30.78 17.13 -6.34
C ARG A 274 29.80 15.98 -6.53
N VAL A 275 30.14 15.10 -7.47
CA VAL A 275 29.49 13.79 -7.66
C VAL A 275 30.52 12.68 -7.49
N ALA A 276 30.08 11.54 -6.97
CA ALA A 276 30.86 10.30 -6.92
C ALA A 276 29.98 9.11 -7.32
N ALA A 277 30.46 8.25 -8.21
CA ALA A 277 29.69 7.13 -8.74
C ALA A 277 30.52 5.85 -8.90
N GLN A 278 29.95 4.72 -8.51
CA GLN A 278 30.51 3.40 -8.71
C GLN A 278 29.47 2.50 -9.38
N GLY A 279 29.76 2.13 -10.64
CA GLY A 279 29.01 1.14 -11.39
C GLY A 279 29.68 -0.23 -11.35
N LYS A 280 29.07 -1.21 -12.04
CA LYS A 280 29.60 -2.59 -12.18
C LYS A 280 30.96 -2.69 -12.90
N ASN A 281 31.44 -1.60 -13.48
CA ASN A 281 32.77 -1.43 -14.08
C ASN A 281 33.06 0.06 -14.30
N ASN A 282 34.33 0.40 -14.57
CA ASN A 282 34.81 1.77 -14.73
C ASN A 282 34.03 2.58 -15.78
N THR A 283 33.63 1.95 -16.90
CA THR A 283 32.86 2.61 -17.98
C THR A 283 31.47 3.02 -17.49
N ARG A 284 30.83 2.17 -16.67
CA ARG A 284 29.53 2.48 -16.05
C ARG A 284 29.67 3.50 -14.92
N SER A 285 30.73 3.45 -14.11
CA SER A 285 31.06 4.50 -13.13
C SER A 285 31.19 5.87 -13.81
N ALA A 286 31.97 5.95 -14.89
CA ALA A 286 32.16 7.17 -15.67
C ALA A 286 30.85 7.69 -16.28
N TYR A 287 30.06 6.80 -16.91
CA TYR A 287 28.74 7.17 -17.46
C TYR A 287 27.80 7.79 -16.42
N ILE A 288 27.71 7.20 -15.21
CA ILE A 288 26.85 7.72 -14.14
C ILE A 288 27.33 9.11 -13.70
N ALA A 289 28.64 9.31 -13.53
CA ALA A 289 29.21 10.61 -13.17
C ALA A 289 29.02 11.66 -14.28
N GLU A 290 29.15 11.29 -15.55
CA GLU A 290 28.94 12.16 -16.72
C GLU A 290 27.47 12.62 -16.83
N GLU A 291 26.51 11.71 -16.69
CA GLU A 291 25.07 12.05 -16.71
C GLU A 291 24.69 12.98 -15.55
N LEU A 292 25.21 12.73 -14.35
CA LEU A 292 25.00 13.64 -13.21
C LEU A 292 25.64 15.02 -13.48
N ALA A 293 26.83 15.08 -14.07
CA ALA A 293 27.50 16.33 -14.42
C ALA A 293 26.78 17.13 -15.52
N ASN A 294 26.26 16.45 -16.53
CA ASN A 294 25.41 17.05 -17.57
C ASN A 294 24.15 17.67 -16.95
N ASN A 295 23.51 16.96 -16.01
CA ASN A 295 22.35 17.46 -15.28
C ASN A 295 22.67 18.69 -14.42
N ILE A 296 23.76 18.68 -13.64
CA ILE A 296 24.18 19.82 -12.80
C ILE A 296 24.50 21.06 -13.64
N THR A 297 25.18 20.88 -14.77
CA THR A 297 25.49 21.94 -15.74
C THR A 297 24.21 22.53 -16.33
N SER A 298 23.24 21.67 -16.70
CA SER A 298 21.94 22.08 -17.26
C SER A 298 21.08 22.83 -16.25
N VAL A 299 21.04 22.37 -14.99
CA VAL A 299 20.26 23.00 -13.91
C VAL A 299 20.82 24.38 -13.56
N SER A 300 22.13 24.50 -13.41
CA SER A 300 22.79 25.77 -13.02
C SER A 300 22.86 26.84 -14.12
N THR A 301 22.61 26.51 -15.39
CA THR A 301 22.82 27.46 -16.50
C THR A 301 21.83 28.64 -16.47
N SER A 302 22.35 29.85 -16.27
CA SER A 302 21.67 31.13 -16.50
C SER A 302 22.08 31.74 -17.85
N ASN A 303 21.62 32.97 -18.12
CA ASN A 303 22.10 33.77 -19.25
C ASN A 303 23.55 34.28 -19.06
N PHE A 304 24.14 34.13 -17.86
CA PHE A 304 25.38 34.79 -17.47
C PHE A 304 26.45 33.79 -16.98
N ASN A 305 26.07 32.74 -16.24
CA ASN A 305 27.00 31.79 -15.65
C ASN A 305 26.38 30.38 -15.51
N ARG A 306 27.22 29.38 -15.24
CA ARG A 306 26.85 27.98 -14.98
C ARG A 306 27.96 27.28 -14.20
N LEU A 307 27.63 26.16 -13.56
CA LEU A 307 28.63 25.24 -13.02
C LEU A 307 29.13 24.32 -14.14
N ILE A 308 30.43 24.01 -14.13
CA ILE A 308 31.06 23.02 -15.01
C ILE A 308 31.89 22.02 -14.20
N PRO A 309 32.01 20.76 -14.65
CA PRO A 309 32.91 19.79 -14.02
C PRO A 309 34.38 20.22 -14.19
N LEU A 310 35.16 20.09 -13.13
CA LEU A 310 36.56 20.47 -13.08
C LEU A 310 37.49 19.31 -13.41
N SER A 311 38.71 19.64 -13.85
CA SER A 311 39.76 18.64 -14.01
C SER A 311 40.25 18.12 -12.66
N ASN A 312 40.39 16.81 -12.55
CA ASN A 312 41.09 16.14 -11.44
C ASN A 312 42.61 16.04 -11.67
N GLN A 313 43.15 16.66 -12.73
CA GLN A 313 44.60 16.68 -12.96
C GLN A 313 45.33 17.34 -11.78
N GLY A 314 46.24 16.60 -11.16
CA GLY A 314 46.95 17.01 -9.93
C GLY A 314 46.25 16.58 -8.63
N TYR A 315 44.99 16.13 -8.68
CA TYR A 315 44.29 15.59 -7.51
C TYR A 315 44.68 14.13 -7.32
N LYS A 316 45.31 13.82 -6.18
CA LYS A 316 45.56 12.45 -5.75
C LYS A 316 44.23 11.74 -5.53
N TYR A 317 44.03 10.60 -6.20
CA TYR A 317 42.77 9.87 -6.19
C TYR A 317 42.33 9.46 -4.77
N ASP A 318 43.26 8.95 -3.96
CA ASP A 318 42.95 8.50 -2.59
C ASP A 318 42.58 9.65 -1.66
N ASP A 319 43.19 10.83 -1.83
CA ASP A 319 42.80 12.06 -1.13
C ASP A 319 41.40 12.54 -1.59
N HIS A 320 41.09 12.45 -2.89
CA HIS A 320 39.77 12.82 -3.41
C HIS A 320 38.66 11.90 -2.89
N LEU A 321 38.89 10.58 -2.89
CA LEU A 321 37.96 9.58 -2.36
C LEU A 321 37.78 9.73 -0.84
N ARG A 322 38.87 9.93 -0.08
CA ARG A 322 38.81 10.27 1.36
C ARG A 322 37.98 11.53 1.58
N ASN A 323 38.16 12.55 0.75
CA ASN A 323 37.44 13.82 0.84
C ASN A 323 35.92 13.69 0.60
N VAL A 324 35.46 12.73 -0.23
CA VAL A 324 34.02 12.39 -0.32
C VAL A 324 33.52 11.82 1.01
N TYR A 325 34.20 10.80 1.53
CA TYR A 325 33.77 10.05 2.71
C TYR A 325 33.75 10.90 3.99
N TYR A 326 34.78 11.75 4.17
CA TYR A 326 34.96 12.59 5.36
C TYR A 326 34.37 14.02 5.26
N ARG A 327 33.68 14.34 4.16
CA ARG A 327 33.08 15.67 3.88
C ARG A 327 34.14 16.78 3.95
N ALA A 328 35.21 16.58 3.20
CA ALA A 328 36.40 17.42 3.20
C ALA A 328 36.77 17.87 1.78
N THR A 329 37.75 18.77 1.65
CA THR A 329 38.21 19.26 0.35
C THR A 329 39.69 19.64 0.37
N ASN A 330 40.37 19.37 -0.75
CA ASN A 330 41.69 19.90 -1.08
C ASN A 330 41.59 21.07 -2.08
N ARG A 331 40.38 21.49 -2.43
CA ARG A 331 40.04 22.49 -3.45
C ARG A 331 39.24 23.63 -2.81
N PHE A 332 39.52 24.89 -3.15
CA PHE A 332 38.72 26.03 -2.67
C PHE A 332 37.26 25.88 -3.12
N GLY A 333 36.32 26.36 -2.29
CA GLY A 333 34.95 26.52 -2.74
C GLY A 333 34.80 27.56 -3.85
N PHE A 334 33.72 27.47 -4.61
CA PHE A 334 33.22 28.59 -5.39
C PHE A 334 32.15 29.34 -4.59
N ILE A 335 31.96 30.63 -4.91
CA ILE A 335 31.04 31.50 -4.16
C ILE A 335 29.65 31.50 -4.80
N LEU A 336 28.65 31.02 -4.06
CA LEU A 336 27.22 31.16 -4.33
C LEU A 336 26.54 32.03 -3.27
N ASN A 337 25.38 32.59 -3.57
CA ASN A 337 24.47 33.13 -2.56
C ASN A 337 23.39 32.11 -2.15
N SER A 338 22.60 32.41 -1.11
CA SER A 338 21.58 31.48 -0.61
C SER A 338 20.54 31.07 -1.66
N LYS A 339 20.19 31.94 -2.63
CA LYS A 339 19.23 31.64 -3.70
C LYS A 339 19.78 30.71 -4.78
N GLU A 340 21.04 30.90 -5.16
CA GLU A 340 21.75 29.99 -6.06
C GLU A 340 21.96 28.62 -5.40
N LEU A 341 22.32 28.60 -4.12
CA LEU A 341 22.53 27.37 -3.34
C LEU A 341 21.19 26.62 -3.07
N ALA A 342 20.09 27.35 -2.88
CA ALA A 342 18.72 26.79 -2.74
C ALA A 342 18.16 26.12 -4.01
N GLN A 343 18.88 26.15 -5.15
CA GLN A 343 18.56 25.28 -6.29
C GLN A 343 19.03 23.83 -6.09
N PHE A 344 19.96 23.59 -5.17
CA PHE A 344 20.59 22.28 -4.99
C PHE A 344 20.53 21.77 -3.55
N VAL A 345 20.41 22.65 -2.56
CA VAL A 345 20.31 22.31 -1.14
C VAL A 345 18.87 22.52 -0.66
N HIS A 346 18.01 21.61 -1.09
CA HIS A 346 16.61 21.51 -0.66
C HIS A 346 16.14 20.05 -0.68
N TYR A 347 15.07 19.73 0.03
CA TYR A 347 14.39 18.44 -0.14
C TYR A 347 13.38 18.55 -1.29
N PRO A 348 13.34 17.61 -2.24
CA PRO A 348 12.54 17.69 -3.45
C PRO A 348 11.04 17.75 -3.20
N ASN A 349 10.33 18.44 -4.08
CA ASN A 349 8.88 18.59 -4.01
C ASN A 349 8.12 17.39 -4.62
N GLN A 350 6.77 17.48 -4.59
CA GLN A 350 5.86 16.46 -5.14
C GLN A 350 5.96 16.20 -6.66
N THR A 351 6.66 17.04 -7.43
CA THR A 351 6.89 16.79 -8.87
C THR A 351 7.95 15.73 -9.09
N VAL A 352 8.81 15.48 -8.09
CA VAL A 352 9.79 14.39 -8.09
C VAL A 352 9.14 13.09 -7.61
N VAL A 353 8.42 12.44 -8.52
CA VAL A 353 7.86 11.10 -8.27
C VAL A 353 9.00 10.08 -8.23
N SER A 354 9.40 9.66 -7.03
CA SER A 354 10.43 8.65 -6.81
C SER A 354 9.94 7.51 -5.93
N SER A 355 10.26 6.29 -6.31
CA SER A 355 9.92 5.04 -5.59
C SER A 355 11.00 4.55 -4.64
N LYS A 356 12.20 5.16 -4.69
CA LYS A 356 13.36 4.84 -3.84
C LYS A 356 13.68 5.90 -2.80
N LEU A 357 13.27 7.14 -3.05
CA LEU A 357 13.31 8.26 -2.12
C LEU A 357 12.21 8.07 -1.05
N GLY A 358 12.42 8.55 0.17
CA GLY A 358 11.71 8.13 1.40
C GLY A 358 10.18 8.32 1.52
N PHE A 359 9.48 8.65 0.44
CA PHE A 359 8.02 8.54 0.35
C PHE A 359 7.61 7.08 0.60
N GLY A 360 6.78 6.84 1.63
CA GLY A 360 6.50 5.50 2.15
C GLY A 360 7.20 5.10 3.46
N MET A 361 7.83 6.02 4.20
CA MET A 361 7.98 5.81 5.66
C MET A 361 6.58 5.75 6.30
N LYS A 362 6.04 4.51 6.43
CA LYS A 362 4.71 4.27 7.02
C LYS A 362 4.56 5.04 8.33
N ARG A 363 3.43 5.74 8.50
CA ARG A 363 3.15 6.44 9.75
C ARG A 363 3.28 5.47 10.92
N THR A 364 3.96 5.92 11.97
CA THR A 364 4.11 5.16 13.21
C THR A 364 3.80 6.06 14.39
N LYS A 365 3.23 5.49 15.45
CA LYS A 365 2.85 6.21 16.67
C LYS A 365 3.10 5.32 17.88
N SER A 366 3.58 5.91 18.98
CA SER A 366 3.95 5.16 20.18
C SER A 366 2.73 4.52 20.86
N PHE A 367 2.90 3.27 21.30
CA PHE A 367 1.94 2.58 22.17
C PHE A 367 1.97 3.20 23.58
N ASN A 368 0.95 4.00 23.92
CA ASN A 368 0.90 4.76 25.16
C ASN A 368 0.16 4.00 26.30
N SER A 369 0.59 2.79 26.62
CA SER A 369 0.11 2.09 27.83
C SER A 369 0.89 2.51 29.07
N LYS A 370 0.20 2.61 30.22
CA LYS A 370 0.80 2.80 31.55
C LYS A 370 0.98 1.47 32.32
N THR A 371 0.62 0.33 31.73
CA THR A 371 0.64 -0.98 32.39
C THR A 371 0.99 -2.12 31.42
N ASP A 372 1.97 -2.94 31.80
CA ASP A 372 2.37 -4.18 31.10
C ASP A 372 1.50 -5.39 31.47
N ILE A 373 0.23 -5.17 31.82
CA ILE A 373 -0.65 -6.20 32.38
C ILE A 373 -1.54 -6.78 31.28
N GLY A 374 -1.20 -7.96 30.78
CA GLY A 374 -2.02 -8.68 29.80
C GLY A 374 -1.27 -9.73 28.98
N ILE A 375 -2.00 -10.34 28.05
CA ILE A 375 -1.43 -11.22 27.01
C ILE A 375 -0.58 -10.38 26.06
N LEU A 376 0.55 -10.92 25.61
CA LEU A 376 1.41 -10.28 24.61
C LEU A 376 0.87 -10.62 23.20
N ILE A 377 0.65 -9.61 22.36
CA ILE A 377 0.00 -9.81 21.02
C ILE A 377 0.87 -9.39 19.83
N GLY A 378 1.91 -8.60 20.06
CA GLY A 378 2.75 -8.03 19.02
C GLY A 378 3.62 -6.91 19.56
N GLU A 379 4.18 -6.11 18.66
CA GLU A 379 5.17 -5.09 18.97
C GLU A 379 4.85 -3.78 18.24
N ASN A 380 4.99 -2.67 18.95
CA ASN A 380 4.94 -1.33 18.39
C ASN A 380 6.38 -0.88 18.10
N TYR A 381 6.64 -0.55 16.85
CA TYR A 381 7.91 0.03 16.40
C TYR A 381 7.68 1.51 16.06
N HIS A 382 8.35 2.42 16.75
CA HIS A 382 8.22 3.87 16.52
C HIS A 382 9.54 4.59 16.83
N ARG A 383 10.04 5.42 15.91
CA ARG A 383 11.28 6.22 16.05
C ARG A 383 12.47 5.42 16.60
N GLY A 384 12.72 4.24 16.01
CA GLY A 384 13.80 3.33 16.39
C GLY A 384 13.58 2.54 17.70
N LYS A 385 12.48 2.76 18.42
CA LYS A 385 12.15 2.05 19.67
C LYS A 385 11.13 0.94 19.41
N GLN A 386 11.31 -0.17 20.11
CA GLN A 386 10.48 -1.38 20.07
C GLN A 386 9.80 -1.56 21.43
N HIS A 387 8.47 -1.66 21.45
CA HIS A 387 7.67 -1.80 22.67
C HIS A 387 6.68 -2.96 22.52
N GLY A 388 6.68 -3.91 23.46
CA GLY A 388 5.73 -5.03 23.47
C GLY A 388 4.30 -4.56 23.74
N VAL A 389 3.36 -4.85 22.84
CA VAL A 389 1.96 -4.49 22.99
C VAL A 389 1.22 -5.60 23.73
N ARG A 390 0.61 -5.24 24.87
CA ARG A 390 -0.12 -6.19 25.72
C ARG A 390 -1.60 -5.82 25.86
N LEU A 391 -2.48 -6.82 25.82
CA LEU A 391 -3.92 -6.64 26.01
C LEU A 391 -4.38 -7.20 27.36
N SER A 392 -4.86 -6.30 28.22
CA SER A 392 -5.46 -6.65 29.50
C SER A 392 -6.76 -7.44 29.33
N THR A 393 -7.08 -8.28 30.31
CA THR A 393 -8.33 -9.04 30.32
C THR A 393 -9.56 -8.11 30.39
N THR A 394 -9.48 -6.96 31.06
CA THR A 394 -10.58 -5.99 31.15
C THR A 394 -10.86 -5.28 29.82
N SER A 395 -9.83 -5.03 29.01
CA SER A 395 -9.98 -4.55 27.63
C SER A 395 -10.65 -5.60 26.74
N ARG A 396 -10.25 -6.88 26.83
CA ARG A 396 -10.82 -7.97 25.99
C ARG A 396 -12.23 -8.41 26.42
N LEU A 397 -12.56 -8.31 27.71
CA LEU A 397 -13.95 -8.37 28.21
C LEU A 397 -14.82 -7.20 27.73
N SER A 398 -14.22 -6.16 27.12
CA SER A 398 -14.92 -5.07 26.44
C SER A 398 -14.91 -5.25 24.92
N HIS A 399 -14.71 -6.50 24.46
CA HIS A 399 -14.76 -6.99 23.09
C HIS A 399 -13.62 -6.50 22.17
N THR A 400 -13.22 -7.36 21.23
CA THR A 400 -12.15 -7.10 20.25
C THR A 400 -12.70 -7.29 18.83
N HIS A 401 -12.42 -6.32 17.95
CA HIS A 401 -12.81 -6.33 16.54
C HIS A 401 -11.55 -6.40 15.68
N ILE A 402 -11.43 -7.47 14.88
CA ILE A 402 -10.33 -7.70 13.94
C ILE A 402 -10.91 -7.66 12.52
N ILE A 403 -10.30 -6.88 11.63
CA ILE A 403 -10.73 -6.77 10.23
C ILE A 403 -9.52 -6.71 9.30
N GLY A 404 -9.66 -7.31 8.12
CA GLY A 404 -8.70 -7.22 7.02
C GLY A 404 -8.75 -8.40 6.05
N ALA A 405 -8.17 -8.20 4.87
CA ALA A 405 -8.25 -9.12 3.75
C ALA A 405 -7.74 -10.54 4.06
N THR A 406 -8.01 -11.50 3.18
CA THR A 406 -7.49 -12.87 3.30
C THR A 406 -5.96 -12.90 3.32
N GLY A 407 -5.38 -13.76 4.16
CA GLY A 407 -3.93 -13.98 4.23
C GLY A 407 -3.09 -12.90 4.91
N VAL A 408 -3.69 -11.89 5.55
CA VAL A 408 -2.95 -10.76 6.17
C VAL A 408 -2.38 -11.03 7.57
N GLY A 409 -2.82 -12.09 8.25
CA GLY A 409 -2.38 -12.44 9.63
C GLY A 409 -3.49 -12.57 10.69
N LYS A 410 -4.78 -12.36 10.33
CA LYS A 410 -5.91 -12.45 11.29
C LYS A 410 -5.89 -13.72 12.13
N SER A 411 -5.88 -14.88 11.46
CA SER A 411 -5.94 -16.21 12.08
C SER A 411 -4.70 -16.50 12.95
N THR A 412 -3.53 -16.03 12.54
CA THR A 412 -2.27 -16.09 13.31
C THR A 412 -2.38 -15.30 14.62
N LEU A 413 -2.97 -14.11 14.59
CA LEU A 413 -3.23 -13.29 15.79
C LEU A 413 -4.26 -13.94 16.71
N ILE A 414 -5.36 -14.49 16.17
CA ILE A 414 -6.37 -15.24 16.96
C ILE A 414 -5.72 -16.40 17.72
N ALA A 415 -4.97 -17.25 17.01
CA ALA A 415 -4.28 -18.38 17.61
C ALA A 415 -3.22 -17.95 18.65
N THR A 416 -2.51 -16.84 18.40
CA THR A 416 -1.56 -16.26 19.37
C THR A 416 -2.28 -15.79 20.64
N MET A 417 -3.39 -15.05 20.51
CA MET A 417 -4.19 -14.58 21.64
C MET A 417 -4.79 -15.75 22.46
N MET A 418 -5.27 -16.80 21.78
CA MET A 418 -5.82 -17.99 22.44
C MET A 418 -4.73 -18.81 23.15
N LEU A 419 -3.56 -19.01 22.54
CA LEU A 419 -2.44 -19.71 23.18
C LEU A 419 -1.94 -18.96 24.44
N GLU A 420 -1.94 -17.63 24.44
CA GLU A 420 -1.63 -16.81 25.62
C GLU A 420 -2.73 -16.86 26.71
N ASP A 421 -3.98 -17.15 26.36
CA ASP A 421 -5.03 -17.48 27.34
C ASP A 421 -4.86 -18.88 27.94
N ILE A 422 -4.57 -19.87 27.10
CA ILE A 422 -4.37 -21.27 27.50
C ILE A 422 -3.18 -21.38 28.46
N LYS A 423 -2.01 -20.81 28.10
CA LYS A 423 -0.81 -20.77 28.95
C LYS A 423 -1.07 -20.12 30.31
N ALA A 424 -1.91 -19.08 30.35
CA ALA A 424 -2.24 -18.33 31.54
C ALA A 424 -3.51 -18.85 32.26
N GLY A 425 -3.83 -20.14 32.08
CA GLY A 425 -4.81 -20.88 32.88
C GLY A 425 -6.28 -20.54 32.64
N ARG A 426 -6.63 -19.81 31.57
CA ARG A 426 -8.02 -19.40 31.30
C ARG A 426 -8.76 -20.39 30.41
N GLY A 427 -10.09 -20.40 30.53
CA GLY A 427 -11.00 -21.03 29.59
C GLY A 427 -11.27 -20.16 28.36
N CYS A 428 -11.43 -20.81 27.21
CA CYS A 428 -11.67 -20.14 25.93
C CYS A 428 -12.27 -21.10 24.91
N VAL A 429 -12.90 -20.53 23.88
CA VAL A 429 -13.43 -21.28 22.73
C VAL A 429 -13.01 -20.64 21.43
N LEU A 430 -12.65 -21.47 20.44
CA LEU A 430 -12.47 -21.08 19.05
C LEU A 430 -13.61 -21.66 18.21
N PHE A 431 -14.18 -20.82 17.36
CA PHE A 431 -15.07 -21.19 16.27
C PHE A 431 -14.28 -21.05 14.97
N ASP A 432 -13.95 -22.17 14.35
CA ASP A 432 -13.17 -22.23 13.12
C ASP A 432 -14.02 -22.89 12.02
N PRO A 433 -14.53 -22.12 11.04
CA PRO A 433 -15.31 -22.68 9.93
C PRO A 433 -14.47 -23.57 9.00
N HIS A 434 -13.15 -23.38 8.91
CA HIS A 434 -12.27 -24.11 8.00
C HIS A 434 -11.65 -25.34 8.69
N GLY A 435 -11.12 -25.14 9.89
CA GLY A 435 -10.53 -26.14 10.77
C GLY A 435 -9.00 -26.05 10.89
N ASP A 436 -8.36 -25.22 10.08
CA ASP A 436 -6.90 -25.06 10.02
C ASP A 436 -6.32 -24.43 11.30
N ILE A 437 -7.04 -23.50 11.92
CA ILE A 437 -6.63 -22.82 13.16
C ILE A 437 -6.73 -23.78 14.35
N CYS A 438 -7.77 -24.62 14.38
CA CYS A 438 -7.88 -25.69 15.38
C CYS A 438 -6.69 -26.66 15.29
N GLU A 439 -6.27 -27.05 14.09
CA GLU A 439 -5.10 -27.93 13.87
C GLU A 439 -3.77 -27.23 14.21
N ASP A 440 -3.63 -25.93 13.94
CA ASP A 440 -2.44 -25.15 14.35
C ASP A 440 -2.38 -24.97 15.89
N ILE A 441 -3.51 -24.77 16.56
CA ILE A 441 -3.55 -24.58 18.02
C ILE A 441 -3.30 -25.90 18.77
N ILE A 442 -3.94 -27.01 18.38
CA ILE A 442 -3.85 -28.29 19.12
C ILE A 442 -2.42 -28.83 19.19
N LEU A 443 -1.59 -28.57 18.17
CA LEU A 443 -0.16 -28.90 18.13
C LEU A 443 0.70 -28.04 19.09
N ARG A 444 0.14 -26.97 19.67
CA ARG A 444 0.86 -25.96 20.48
C ARG A 444 0.27 -25.79 21.90
N ILE A 445 -0.70 -26.60 22.28
CA ILE A 445 -1.26 -26.60 23.65
C ILE A 445 -0.20 -27.15 24.63
N PRO A 446 0.11 -26.45 25.74
CA PRO A 446 1.05 -26.94 26.74
C PRO A 446 0.48 -28.18 27.45
N ALA A 447 1.35 -29.15 27.76
CA ALA A 447 0.96 -30.41 28.39
C ALA A 447 0.18 -30.23 29.71
N SER A 448 0.43 -29.15 30.46
CA SER A 448 -0.31 -28.79 31.68
C SER A 448 -1.78 -28.41 31.47
N ARG A 449 -2.24 -28.19 30.22
CA ARG A 449 -3.64 -27.90 29.86
C ARG A 449 -4.27 -28.94 28.93
N MET A 450 -3.56 -30.01 28.55
CA MET A 450 -4.08 -31.01 27.59
C MET A 450 -5.37 -31.70 28.08
N GLU A 451 -5.58 -31.76 29.39
CA GLU A 451 -6.75 -32.37 30.05
C GLU A 451 -8.00 -31.46 30.08
N ASP A 452 -7.86 -30.20 29.65
CA ASP A 452 -8.94 -29.22 29.55
C ASP A 452 -9.49 -29.05 28.14
N VAL A 453 -8.90 -29.72 27.15
CA VAL A 453 -9.23 -29.53 25.74
C VAL A 453 -10.38 -30.45 25.32
N ILE A 454 -11.37 -29.86 24.67
CA ILE A 454 -12.49 -30.56 24.04
C ILE A 454 -12.48 -30.20 22.55
N VAL A 455 -12.29 -31.20 21.70
CA VAL A 455 -12.24 -31.05 20.24
C VAL A 455 -13.59 -31.45 19.67
N VAL A 456 -14.39 -30.46 19.26
CA VAL A 456 -15.69 -30.67 18.63
C VAL A 456 -15.49 -30.57 17.12
N ASP A 457 -15.16 -31.71 16.50
CA ASP A 457 -15.09 -31.87 15.06
C ASP A 457 -16.30 -32.70 14.59
N PRO A 458 -17.34 -32.09 13.99
CA PRO A 458 -18.50 -32.83 13.52
C PRO A 458 -18.18 -33.83 12.39
N SER A 459 -16.97 -33.81 11.82
CA SER A 459 -16.54 -34.80 10.82
C SER A 459 -15.98 -36.10 11.42
N ASP A 460 -15.79 -36.19 12.75
CA ASP A 460 -15.55 -37.47 13.43
C ASP A 460 -16.85 -38.28 13.51
N ILE A 461 -17.01 -39.21 12.56
CA ILE A 461 -18.22 -40.04 12.42
C ILE A 461 -18.20 -41.24 13.38
N GLU A 462 -17.03 -41.61 13.93
CA GLU A 462 -16.88 -42.80 14.77
C GLU A 462 -17.06 -42.50 16.27
N PHE A 463 -16.66 -41.29 16.72
CA PHE A 463 -16.84 -40.79 18.09
C PHE A 463 -17.47 -39.37 18.15
N PRO A 464 -18.61 -39.10 17.49
CA PRO A 464 -19.20 -37.76 17.46
C PRO A 464 -19.71 -37.33 18.84
N ILE A 465 -19.20 -36.20 19.32
CA ILE A 465 -19.64 -35.55 20.57
C ILE A 465 -21.11 -35.11 20.43
N GLY A 466 -21.96 -35.49 21.40
CA GLY A 466 -23.36 -35.09 21.45
C GLY A 466 -23.54 -33.61 21.75
N PHE A 467 -24.58 -32.99 21.18
CA PHE A 467 -24.93 -31.59 21.47
C PHE A 467 -26.45 -31.38 21.39
N ASN A 468 -27.13 -31.44 22.55
CA ASN A 468 -28.57 -31.19 22.59
C ASN A 468 -28.86 -29.67 22.57
N LEU A 469 -29.43 -29.22 21.46
CA LEU A 469 -29.85 -27.83 21.26
C LEU A 469 -30.99 -27.41 22.21
N LEU A 470 -31.82 -28.35 22.64
CA LEU A 470 -33.09 -28.08 23.32
C LEU A 470 -33.01 -28.22 24.85
N GLU A 471 -31.81 -28.36 25.42
CA GLU A 471 -31.59 -28.26 26.87
C GLU A 471 -31.64 -26.79 27.33
N ALA A 472 -32.54 -26.45 28.26
CA ALA A 472 -32.61 -25.15 28.94
C ALA A 472 -33.08 -25.35 30.40
N LYS A 473 -32.57 -24.54 31.33
CA LYS A 473 -32.80 -24.71 32.79
C LYS A 473 -33.67 -23.62 33.40
N THR A 474 -33.89 -22.51 32.71
CA THR A 474 -34.75 -21.40 33.15
C THR A 474 -35.67 -20.90 32.04
N GLU A 475 -36.81 -20.30 32.39
CA GLU A 475 -37.75 -19.72 31.40
C GLU A 475 -37.11 -18.66 30.51
N VAL A 476 -36.15 -17.88 31.06
CA VAL A 476 -35.38 -16.88 30.29
C VAL A 476 -34.51 -17.58 29.24
N GLU A 477 -33.84 -18.68 29.60
CA GLU A 477 -33.10 -19.49 28.63
C GLU A 477 -34.02 -20.08 27.56
N LYS A 478 -35.20 -20.62 27.92
CA LYS A 478 -36.17 -21.15 26.95
C LYS A 478 -36.58 -20.08 25.92
N ILE A 479 -36.91 -18.86 26.37
CA ILE A 479 -37.32 -17.75 25.51
C ILE A 479 -36.19 -17.32 24.56
N VAL A 480 -34.99 -17.11 25.09
CA VAL A 480 -33.81 -16.72 24.29
C VAL A 480 -33.46 -17.81 23.28
N LEU A 481 -33.48 -19.07 23.70
CA LEU A 481 -33.19 -20.23 22.86
C LEU A 481 -34.20 -20.39 21.73
N SER A 482 -35.51 -20.33 22.02
CA SER A 482 -36.56 -20.42 20.99
C SER A 482 -36.39 -19.32 19.93
N SER A 483 -36.12 -18.08 20.37
CA SER A 483 -35.84 -16.94 19.49
C SER A 483 -34.60 -17.13 18.62
N ASP A 484 -33.47 -17.51 19.21
CA ASP A 484 -32.19 -17.69 18.50
C ASP A 484 -32.24 -18.87 17.52
N LEU A 485 -32.89 -19.98 17.88
CA LEU A 485 -33.11 -21.11 16.99
C LEU A 485 -33.93 -20.71 15.77
N VAL A 486 -35.05 -20.00 15.96
CA VAL A 486 -35.87 -19.47 14.86
C VAL A 486 -35.07 -18.51 14.00
N ALA A 487 -34.27 -17.62 14.59
CA ALA A 487 -33.43 -16.67 13.87
C ALA A 487 -32.34 -17.37 13.03
N ALA A 488 -31.66 -18.38 13.58
CA ALA A 488 -30.63 -19.14 12.88
C ALA A 488 -31.22 -19.94 11.70
N PHE A 489 -32.31 -20.70 11.92
CA PHE A 489 -33.00 -21.41 10.83
C PHE A 489 -33.53 -20.44 9.76
N ARG A 490 -34.02 -19.25 10.15
CA ARG A 490 -34.48 -18.22 9.21
C ARG A 490 -33.35 -17.60 8.38
N ARG A 491 -32.24 -17.20 9.01
CA ARG A 491 -31.06 -16.61 8.36
C ARG A 491 -30.48 -17.52 7.29
N HIS A 492 -30.52 -18.83 7.53
CA HIS A 492 -29.98 -19.83 6.62
C HIS A 492 -31.02 -20.33 5.59
N ALA A 493 -32.33 -20.16 5.81
CA ALA A 493 -33.30 -20.57 4.80
C ALA A 493 -33.29 -19.69 3.53
N THR A 494 -33.03 -20.29 2.37
CA THR A 494 -33.14 -19.62 1.05
C THR A 494 -34.56 -19.16 0.67
N ALA A 495 -35.55 -19.48 1.49
CA ALA A 495 -36.96 -19.06 1.40
C ALA A 495 -37.61 -19.38 2.76
N TRP A 496 -38.33 -18.39 3.32
CA TRP A 496 -39.01 -18.46 4.61
C TRP A 496 -40.37 -17.77 4.49
N GLY A 497 -41.46 -18.49 4.74
CA GLY A 497 -42.83 -17.96 4.69
C GLY A 497 -43.34 -17.59 6.09
N ASP A 498 -44.31 -16.70 6.16
CA ASP A 498 -44.73 -16.03 7.41
C ASP A 498 -45.13 -17.02 8.51
N ASN A 499 -45.93 -18.04 8.15
CA ASN A 499 -46.37 -19.09 9.05
C ASN A 499 -45.23 -19.97 9.60
N MET A 500 -44.07 -20.04 8.93
CA MET A 500 -42.95 -20.91 9.36
C MET A 500 -42.34 -20.44 10.67
N THR A 501 -42.31 -19.13 10.92
CA THR A 501 -41.85 -18.54 12.18
C THR A 501 -42.72 -19.03 13.33
N ALA A 502 -44.04 -18.84 13.24
CA ALA A 502 -44.99 -19.22 14.30
C ALA A 502 -45.04 -20.74 14.53
N VAL A 503 -44.97 -21.55 13.46
CA VAL A 503 -44.95 -23.02 13.57
C VAL A 503 -43.67 -23.51 14.25
N LEU A 504 -42.50 -23.01 13.83
CA LEU A 504 -41.23 -23.43 14.43
C LEU A 504 -41.15 -22.98 15.89
N GLN A 505 -41.54 -21.73 16.19
CA GLN A 505 -41.47 -21.18 17.54
C GLN A 505 -42.41 -21.91 18.51
N ASN A 506 -43.65 -22.21 18.12
CA ASN A 506 -44.54 -23.04 18.94
C ASN A 506 -44.00 -24.46 19.12
N ALA A 507 -43.46 -25.09 18.08
CA ALA A 507 -42.89 -26.43 18.18
C ALA A 507 -41.64 -26.50 19.08
N LEU A 508 -40.80 -25.46 19.06
CA LEU A 508 -39.69 -25.31 20.00
C LEU A 508 -40.19 -25.09 21.43
N ASN A 509 -41.12 -24.15 21.64
CA ASN A 509 -41.73 -23.90 22.95
C ASN A 509 -42.36 -25.18 23.53
N THR A 510 -42.98 -26.02 22.70
CA THR A 510 -43.60 -27.30 23.12
C THR A 510 -42.56 -28.28 23.67
N ILE A 511 -41.35 -28.34 23.10
CA ILE A 511 -40.27 -29.21 23.60
C ILE A 511 -39.59 -28.59 24.82
N LEU A 512 -39.48 -27.26 24.86
CA LEU A 512 -38.85 -26.52 25.96
C LEU A 512 -39.73 -26.46 27.22
N ASP A 513 -41.06 -26.50 27.10
CA ASP A 513 -41.98 -26.67 28.23
C ASP A 513 -42.09 -28.13 28.70
N SER A 514 -41.88 -29.09 27.79
CA SER A 514 -42.05 -30.50 28.09
C SER A 514 -41.11 -31.02 29.19
N LYS A 515 -41.70 -31.62 30.23
CA LYS A 515 -40.97 -32.35 31.29
C LYS A 515 -40.23 -33.60 30.78
N LYS A 516 -40.49 -34.03 29.54
CA LYS A 516 -39.79 -35.13 28.85
C LYS A 516 -38.48 -34.65 28.18
N GLY A 517 -38.36 -33.35 27.89
CA GLY A 517 -37.34 -32.80 27.00
C GLY A 517 -37.41 -33.40 25.60
N GLY A 518 -36.40 -33.15 24.77
CA GLY A 518 -36.33 -33.71 23.42
C GLY A 518 -35.08 -33.30 22.65
N THR A 519 -35.02 -33.76 21.40
CA THR A 519 -33.96 -33.49 20.43
C THR A 519 -34.50 -32.76 19.20
N LEU A 520 -33.62 -32.37 18.27
CA LEU A 520 -34.06 -31.82 16.99
C LEU A 520 -34.78 -32.87 16.10
N ILE A 521 -34.60 -34.16 16.37
CA ILE A 521 -35.38 -35.22 15.73
C ILE A 521 -36.81 -35.22 16.27
N ASP A 522 -37.00 -35.10 17.59
CA ASP A 522 -38.34 -35.02 18.20
C ASP A 522 -39.13 -33.81 17.70
N LEU A 523 -38.46 -32.68 17.41
CA LEU A 523 -39.08 -31.52 16.75
C LEU A 523 -39.66 -31.87 15.37
N LYS A 524 -38.92 -32.66 14.56
CA LYS A 524 -39.44 -33.16 13.27
C LYS A 524 -40.64 -34.09 13.50
N ARG A 525 -40.56 -35.00 14.46
CA ARG A 525 -41.64 -35.95 14.79
C ARG A 525 -42.90 -35.21 15.26
N LEU A 526 -42.77 -34.22 16.14
CA LEU A 526 -43.86 -33.37 16.65
C LEU A 526 -44.63 -32.66 15.52
N LEU A 527 -43.95 -32.23 14.45
CA LEU A 527 -44.56 -31.59 13.29
C LEU A 527 -45.27 -32.59 12.34
N ILE A 528 -44.77 -33.81 12.20
CA ILE A 528 -45.27 -34.82 11.26
C ILE A 528 -46.27 -35.79 11.90
N GLU A 529 -45.90 -36.44 13.00
CA GLU A 529 -46.62 -37.55 13.63
C GLU A 529 -47.72 -37.04 14.57
N SER A 530 -48.99 -37.19 14.15
CA SER A 530 -50.14 -36.77 14.96
C SER A 530 -50.37 -37.62 16.21
N SER A 531 -49.92 -38.88 16.21
CA SER A 531 -49.90 -39.77 17.38
C SER A 531 -48.86 -39.33 18.40
N PHE A 532 -47.60 -39.18 17.98
CA PHE A 532 -46.50 -38.70 18.82
C PHE A 532 -46.82 -37.33 19.42
N ARG A 533 -47.37 -36.38 18.65
CA ARG A 533 -47.81 -35.08 19.18
C ARG A 533 -48.83 -35.20 20.31
N LYS A 534 -49.84 -36.08 20.17
CA LYS A 534 -50.85 -36.29 21.23
C LYS A 534 -50.25 -36.93 22.48
N GLU A 535 -49.31 -37.87 22.34
CA GLU A 535 -48.57 -38.43 23.47
C GLU A 535 -47.71 -37.35 24.15
N TYR A 536 -46.95 -36.59 23.36
CA TYR A 536 -45.97 -35.62 23.81
C TYR A 536 -46.62 -34.43 24.54
N LEU A 537 -47.79 -33.95 24.07
CA LEU A 537 -48.53 -32.87 24.73
C LEU A 537 -49.01 -33.23 26.14
N ASN A 538 -49.10 -34.51 26.51
CA ASN A 538 -49.39 -34.90 27.90
C ASN A 538 -48.26 -34.55 28.89
N SER A 539 -47.11 -34.11 28.40
CA SER A 539 -45.94 -33.70 29.21
C SER A 539 -45.71 -32.17 29.26
N VAL A 540 -46.65 -31.40 28.67
CA VAL A 540 -46.61 -29.94 28.48
C VAL A 540 -47.74 -29.32 29.29
N GLU A 541 -47.46 -28.27 30.06
CA GLU A 541 -48.40 -27.68 31.02
C GLU A 541 -49.06 -26.38 30.50
N ASP A 542 -48.43 -25.67 29.56
CA ASP A 542 -48.97 -24.42 29.00
C ASP A 542 -50.23 -24.65 28.15
N SER A 543 -51.38 -24.16 28.65
CA SER A 543 -52.68 -24.25 27.99
C SER A 543 -52.77 -23.48 26.66
N SER A 544 -51.91 -22.48 26.43
CA SER A 544 -51.81 -21.77 25.15
C SER A 544 -51.16 -22.63 24.07
N ILE A 545 -50.16 -23.45 24.43
CA ILE A 545 -49.55 -24.45 23.53
C ILE A 545 -50.59 -25.51 23.18
N HIS A 546 -51.37 -26.00 24.14
CA HIS A 546 -52.49 -26.91 23.89
C HIS A 546 -53.53 -26.32 22.92
N TYR A 547 -53.93 -25.06 23.12
CA TYR A 547 -54.85 -24.36 22.22
C TYR A 547 -54.29 -24.26 20.79
N TYR A 548 -53.03 -23.85 20.63
CA TYR A 548 -52.36 -23.74 19.34
C TYR A 548 -52.39 -25.05 18.55
N TRP A 549 -52.01 -26.18 19.18
CA TRP A 549 -51.96 -27.46 18.49
C TRP A 549 -53.35 -28.06 18.18
N GLN A 550 -54.37 -27.73 18.96
CA GLN A 550 -55.73 -28.22 18.76
C GLN A 550 -56.52 -27.39 17.72
N HIS A 551 -56.33 -26.07 17.67
CA HIS A 551 -57.15 -25.17 16.87
C HIS A 551 -56.41 -24.47 15.73
N GLU A 552 -55.19 -23.99 15.94
CA GLU A 552 -54.46 -23.19 14.95
C GLU A 552 -53.60 -24.03 13.99
N TYR A 553 -52.82 -24.98 14.54
CA TYR A 553 -51.93 -25.82 13.74
C TYR A 553 -52.63 -26.54 12.57
N PRO A 554 -53.84 -27.12 12.72
CA PRO A 554 -54.56 -27.75 11.60
C PRO A 554 -54.81 -26.82 10.40
N LEU A 555 -54.95 -25.50 10.64
CA LEU A 555 -55.16 -24.49 9.58
C LEU A 555 -53.87 -24.23 8.79
N VAL A 556 -52.71 -24.32 9.44
CA VAL A 556 -51.41 -23.99 8.86
C VAL A 556 -50.59 -25.20 8.42
N GLN A 557 -50.90 -26.42 8.90
CA GLN A 557 -50.14 -27.65 8.64
C GLN A 557 -49.87 -27.90 7.15
N LYS A 558 -50.84 -27.63 6.27
CA LYS A 558 -50.67 -27.81 4.81
C LYS A 558 -49.62 -26.89 4.17
N ARG A 559 -49.12 -25.87 4.91
CA ARG A 559 -48.11 -24.90 4.46
C ARG A 559 -46.71 -25.13 5.06
N ILE A 560 -46.51 -26.15 5.90
CA ILE A 560 -45.24 -26.34 6.64
C ILE A 560 -44.16 -27.15 5.89
N ALA A 561 -44.46 -27.68 4.70
CA ALA A 561 -43.52 -28.49 3.92
C ALA A 561 -42.14 -27.82 3.65
N PRO A 562 -42.02 -26.49 3.46
CA PRO A 562 -40.72 -25.83 3.37
C PRO A 562 -39.92 -25.88 4.68
N LEU A 563 -40.58 -25.79 5.84
CA LEU A 563 -39.93 -25.88 7.16
C LEU A 563 -39.40 -27.30 7.40
N LEU A 564 -40.22 -28.32 7.13
CA LEU A 564 -39.78 -29.72 7.19
C LEU A 564 -38.57 -29.96 6.27
N THR A 565 -38.60 -29.42 5.05
CA THR A 565 -37.47 -29.50 4.11
C THR A 565 -36.19 -28.85 4.64
N ARG A 566 -36.26 -27.78 5.47
CA ARG A 566 -35.05 -27.20 6.12
C ARG A 566 -34.50 -28.11 7.21
N ILE A 567 -35.37 -28.58 8.12
CA ILE A 567 -35.00 -29.49 9.20
C ILE A 567 -34.38 -30.78 8.60
N ASP A 568 -34.99 -31.34 7.56
CA ASP A 568 -34.47 -32.50 6.82
C ASP A 568 -33.24 -32.23 5.95
N THR A 569 -32.94 -30.98 5.60
CA THR A 569 -31.68 -30.64 4.92
C THR A 569 -30.54 -30.58 5.92
N PHE A 570 -30.77 -30.01 7.10
CA PHE A 570 -29.79 -29.93 8.18
C PHE A 570 -29.52 -31.29 8.86
N LEU A 571 -30.57 -32.10 9.07
CA LEU A 571 -30.45 -33.47 9.60
C LEU A 571 -30.08 -34.53 8.54
N ARG A 572 -29.87 -34.17 7.27
CA ARG A 572 -29.49 -35.11 6.19
C ARG A 572 -28.12 -35.75 6.40
N PRO A 573 -27.04 -34.98 6.65
CA PRO A 573 -25.70 -35.54 6.81
C PRO A 573 -25.69 -36.42 8.07
N LYS A 574 -25.20 -37.67 7.96
CA LYS A 574 -25.09 -38.58 9.12
C LYS A 574 -24.35 -37.90 10.27
N LEU A 575 -23.24 -37.25 9.94
CA LEU A 575 -22.35 -36.53 10.83
C LEU A 575 -23.04 -35.44 11.69
N VAL A 576 -23.92 -34.60 11.09
CA VAL A 576 -24.72 -33.62 11.86
C VAL A 576 -25.79 -34.31 12.68
N ARG A 577 -26.45 -35.33 12.10
CA ARG A 577 -27.52 -36.08 12.77
C ARG A 577 -27.01 -36.85 13.98
N TYR A 578 -25.82 -37.45 13.92
CA TYR A 578 -25.22 -38.17 15.04
C TYR A 578 -24.91 -37.25 16.22
N MET A 579 -24.48 -36.00 15.98
CA MET A 579 -24.31 -34.99 17.04
C MET A 579 -25.64 -34.54 17.67
N LEU A 580 -26.67 -34.30 16.84
CA LEU A 580 -27.95 -33.69 17.28
C LEU A 580 -29.06 -34.67 17.67
N ALA A 581 -28.83 -35.98 17.52
CA ALA A 581 -29.75 -37.04 17.95
C ALA A 581 -29.54 -37.48 19.41
N GLN A 582 -28.41 -37.12 20.01
CA GLN A 582 -28.06 -37.52 21.37
C GLN A 582 -28.86 -36.64 22.36
N PRO A 583 -29.56 -37.23 23.35
CA PRO A 583 -30.36 -36.47 24.30
C PRO A 583 -29.50 -35.71 25.32
N SER A 584 -28.29 -36.21 25.59
CA SER A 584 -27.23 -35.59 26.39
C SER A 584 -26.05 -35.20 25.49
N GLY A 585 -25.11 -34.40 26.02
CA GLY A 585 -23.98 -33.92 25.24
C GLY A 585 -23.12 -32.89 25.97
N LEU A 586 -22.40 -32.06 25.20
CA LEU A 586 -21.48 -31.05 25.70
C LEU A 586 -22.19 -29.93 26.48
N ASN A 587 -22.10 -29.95 27.82
CA ASN A 587 -22.61 -28.89 28.68
C ASN A 587 -21.69 -27.65 28.65
N ILE A 588 -22.12 -26.61 27.93
CA ILE A 588 -21.40 -25.34 27.77
C ILE A 588 -21.25 -24.58 29.11
N THR A 589 -22.18 -24.72 30.06
CA THR A 589 -22.09 -24.08 31.38
C THR A 589 -20.94 -24.68 32.20
N GLU A 590 -20.82 -26.01 32.23
CA GLU A 590 -19.68 -26.68 32.90
C GLU A 590 -18.34 -26.31 32.26
N CYS A 591 -18.29 -26.14 30.94
CA CYS A 591 -17.09 -25.67 30.23
C CYS A 591 -16.69 -24.26 30.68
N LEU A 592 -17.67 -23.38 30.91
CA LEU A 592 -17.51 -22.01 31.39
C LEU A 592 -17.14 -21.90 32.88
N GLU A 593 -17.46 -22.89 33.70
CA GLU A 593 -17.13 -22.92 35.13
C GLU A 593 -15.77 -23.57 35.40
N ASN A 594 -15.41 -24.58 34.61
CA ASN A 594 -14.19 -25.38 34.74
C ASN A 594 -13.05 -24.97 33.79
N ASP A 595 -13.06 -23.72 33.29
CA ASP A 595 -12.01 -23.12 32.44
C ASP A 595 -11.57 -23.97 31.22
N LYS A 596 -12.51 -24.70 30.61
CA LYS A 596 -12.22 -25.62 29.50
C LYS A 596 -11.84 -24.88 28.21
N ILE A 597 -11.17 -25.60 27.32
CA ILE A 597 -10.62 -25.12 26.06
C ILE A 597 -11.37 -25.83 24.93
N LEU A 598 -12.32 -25.13 24.30
CA LEU A 598 -13.16 -25.73 23.26
C LEU A 598 -12.63 -25.37 21.87
N LEU A 599 -12.33 -26.38 21.06
CA LEU A 599 -11.95 -26.23 19.65
C LEU A 599 -13.13 -26.69 18.79
N LEU A 600 -13.99 -25.74 18.37
CA LEU A 600 -15.13 -26.02 17.48
C LEU A 600 -14.62 -26.00 16.04
N LYS A 601 -14.14 -27.16 15.59
CA LYS A 601 -13.58 -27.38 14.27
C LYS A 601 -14.72 -27.71 13.30
N LEU A 602 -15.37 -26.67 12.76
CA LEU A 602 -16.63 -26.80 12.01
C LEU A 602 -16.43 -27.24 10.54
N SER A 603 -15.19 -27.44 10.09
CA SER A 603 -14.82 -28.20 8.87
C SER A 603 -15.77 -28.08 7.67
N GLN A 604 -16.01 -26.84 7.22
CA GLN A 604 -16.95 -26.47 6.16
C GLN A 604 -16.81 -27.26 4.86
N GLY A 605 -15.58 -27.64 4.49
CA GLY A 605 -15.30 -28.46 3.30
C GLY A 605 -15.82 -29.89 3.40
N LEU A 606 -15.93 -30.44 4.62
CA LEU A 606 -16.39 -31.80 4.90
C LEU A 606 -17.90 -31.84 5.22
N ILE A 607 -18.37 -30.88 6.03
CA ILE A 607 -19.76 -30.90 6.55
C ILE A 607 -20.73 -30.04 5.74
N GLY A 608 -20.21 -29.22 4.82
CA GLY A 608 -20.95 -28.23 4.04
C GLY A 608 -21.09 -26.91 4.78
N SER A 609 -20.80 -25.79 4.10
CA SER A 609 -20.89 -24.42 4.63
C SER A 609 -22.18 -24.13 5.37
N HIS A 610 -23.30 -24.59 4.81
CA HIS A 610 -24.62 -24.40 5.39
C HIS A 610 -24.77 -24.95 6.80
N ASN A 611 -24.21 -26.14 7.03
CA ASN A 611 -24.32 -26.84 8.30
C ASN A 611 -23.29 -26.32 9.30
N SER A 612 -22.08 -25.95 8.83
CA SER A 612 -21.05 -25.27 9.61
C SER A 612 -21.55 -23.93 10.17
N TYR A 613 -22.15 -23.09 9.32
CA TYR A 613 -22.64 -21.78 9.73
C TYR A 613 -23.82 -21.87 10.72
N LEU A 614 -24.74 -22.81 10.48
CA LEU A 614 -25.84 -23.08 11.40
C LEU A 614 -25.32 -23.66 12.73
N LEU A 615 -24.45 -24.68 12.73
CA LEU A 615 -23.85 -25.23 13.97
C LEU A 615 -23.08 -24.16 14.76
N GLY A 616 -22.27 -23.33 14.11
CA GLY A 616 -21.58 -22.23 14.78
C GLY A 616 -22.54 -21.20 15.38
N SER A 617 -23.60 -20.82 14.67
CA SER A 617 -24.67 -19.96 15.20
C SER A 617 -25.35 -20.58 16.44
N LEU A 618 -25.58 -21.89 16.42
CA LEU A 618 -26.22 -22.65 17.51
C LEU A 618 -25.34 -22.77 18.75
N PHE A 619 -24.04 -23.08 18.59
CA PHE A 619 -23.07 -23.03 19.68
C PHE A 619 -22.98 -21.62 20.29
N LEU A 620 -22.92 -20.58 19.45
CA LEU A 620 -22.82 -19.19 19.92
C LEU A 620 -24.04 -18.75 20.76
N ALA A 621 -25.25 -19.15 20.36
CA ALA A 621 -26.46 -18.96 21.16
C ALA A 621 -26.37 -19.67 22.53
N LYS A 622 -25.82 -20.90 22.59
CA LYS A 622 -25.59 -21.61 23.87
C LYS A 622 -24.54 -20.93 24.74
N PHE A 623 -23.47 -20.37 24.19
CA PHE A 623 -22.54 -19.53 24.97
C PHE A 623 -23.21 -18.26 25.49
N GLY A 624 -24.13 -17.65 24.74
CA GLY A 624 -24.96 -16.54 25.21
C GLY A 624 -25.82 -16.93 26.42
N GLN A 625 -26.52 -18.06 26.34
CA GLN A 625 -27.35 -18.60 27.43
C GLN A 625 -26.51 -18.96 28.68
N ALA A 626 -25.39 -19.67 28.51
CA ALA A 626 -24.47 -20.02 29.59
C ALA A 626 -23.73 -18.80 30.19
N ALA A 627 -23.68 -17.68 29.48
CA ALA A 627 -23.24 -16.40 30.05
C ALA A 627 -24.36 -15.70 30.84
N LEU A 628 -25.62 -15.75 30.37
CA LEU A 628 -26.77 -15.19 31.10
C LEU A 628 -26.99 -15.90 32.44
N SER A 629 -26.84 -17.22 32.52
CA SER A 629 -27.00 -17.97 33.78
C SER A 629 -25.98 -17.57 34.87
N ARG A 630 -24.80 -17.05 34.49
CA ARG A 630 -23.83 -16.44 35.44
C ARG A 630 -24.37 -15.21 36.16
N GLN A 631 -25.54 -14.67 35.79
CA GLN A 631 -26.22 -13.59 36.53
C GLN A 631 -26.42 -13.94 38.01
N TYR A 632 -26.67 -15.22 38.34
CA TYR A 632 -26.86 -15.69 39.73
C TYR A 632 -25.55 -15.79 40.55
N GLN A 633 -24.38 -15.76 39.91
CA GLN A 633 -23.08 -15.77 40.59
C GLN A 633 -22.67 -14.35 41.00
N ALA A 634 -22.00 -14.16 42.14
CA ALA A 634 -21.40 -12.88 42.50
C ALA A 634 -20.34 -12.46 41.44
N LYS A 635 -20.26 -11.17 41.12
CA LYS A 635 -19.48 -10.63 39.99
C LYS A 635 -17.98 -10.96 40.11
N GLU A 636 -17.50 -11.03 41.34
CA GLU A 636 -16.12 -11.28 41.76
C GLU A 636 -15.71 -12.74 41.55
N LEU A 637 -16.68 -13.66 41.50
CA LEU A 637 -16.48 -15.10 41.25
C LEU A 637 -16.54 -15.45 39.74
N ARG A 638 -17.02 -14.54 38.89
CA ARG A 638 -17.22 -14.79 37.45
C ARG A 638 -15.88 -14.83 36.71
N LYS A 639 -15.38 -16.03 36.40
CA LYS A 639 -14.14 -16.23 35.65
C LYS A 639 -14.21 -15.66 34.22
N PRO A 640 -13.22 -14.87 33.77
CA PRO A 640 -13.15 -14.38 32.39
C PRO A 640 -12.99 -15.51 31.37
N TYR A 641 -13.97 -15.69 30.50
CA TYR A 641 -13.97 -16.68 29.43
C TYR A 641 -14.01 -15.98 28.06
N MET A 642 -13.18 -16.43 27.11
CA MET A 642 -12.96 -15.74 25.83
C MET A 642 -13.47 -16.53 24.63
N LEU A 643 -14.35 -15.92 23.84
CA LEU A 643 -14.82 -16.44 22.55
C LEU A 643 -13.96 -15.86 21.41
N TYR A 644 -13.43 -16.73 20.56
CA TYR A 644 -12.74 -16.38 19.33
C TYR A 644 -13.57 -16.84 18.14
N LEU A 645 -14.10 -15.90 17.35
CA LEU A 645 -14.87 -16.17 16.13
C LEU A 645 -14.04 -15.75 14.91
N ASP A 646 -13.52 -16.71 14.15
CA ASP A 646 -12.99 -16.39 12.81
C ASP A 646 -14.10 -16.41 11.77
N GLU A 647 -14.00 -15.52 10.79
CA GLU A 647 -15.02 -15.24 9.77
C GLU A 647 -16.44 -15.14 10.38
N PHE A 648 -16.57 -14.36 11.46
CA PHE A 648 -17.74 -14.32 12.36
C PHE A 648 -19.07 -14.00 11.65
N GLN A 649 -19.04 -13.34 10.49
CA GLN A 649 -20.22 -12.97 9.69
C GLN A 649 -21.12 -14.18 9.34
N ASN A 650 -20.52 -15.37 9.33
CA ASN A 650 -21.17 -16.64 9.10
C ASN A 650 -22.08 -17.07 10.27
N PHE A 651 -21.76 -16.65 11.51
CA PHE A 651 -22.40 -17.10 12.75
C PHE A 651 -23.34 -16.05 13.38
N ILE A 652 -23.77 -15.04 12.61
CA ILE A 652 -24.57 -13.92 13.12
C ILE A 652 -25.97 -14.37 13.59
N THR A 653 -26.23 -14.21 14.88
CA THR A 653 -27.53 -14.36 15.57
C THR A 653 -27.91 -13.08 16.33
N PRO A 654 -29.18 -12.90 16.74
CA PRO A 654 -29.59 -11.81 17.63
C PRO A 654 -28.81 -11.79 18.96
N SER A 655 -28.44 -12.95 19.49
CA SER A 655 -27.56 -13.06 20.66
C SER A 655 -26.20 -12.38 20.49
N VAL A 656 -25.68 -12.14 19.27
CA VAL A 656 -24.41 -11.40 19.08
C VAL A 656 -24.53 -9.93 19.51
N GLU A 657 -25.66 -9.27 19.22
CA GLU A 657 -25.91 -7.90 19.68
C GLU A 657 -26.07 -7.83 21.21
N GLN A 658 -26.74 -8.83 21.80
CA GLN A 658 -26.88 -8.96 23.26
C GLN A 658 -25.53 -9.22 23.94
N ILE A 659 -24.66 -10.02 23.32
CA ILE A 659 -23.30 -10.30 23.81
C ILE A 659 -22.45 -9.03 23.76
N LEU A 660 -22.44 -8.30 22.64
CA LEU A 660 -21.67 -7.06 22.46
C LEU A 660 -22.12 -5.90 23.36
N SER A 661 -23.39 -5.86 23.76
CA SER A 661 -23.95 -4.79 24.61
C SER A 661 -23.99 -5.15 26.10
N GLY A 662 -24.10 -6.44 26.44
CA GLY A 662 -24.36 -6.91 27.80
C GLY A 662 -23.29 -7.82 28.41
N ALA A 663 -22.63 -8.70 27.65
CA ALA A 663 -21.97 -9.88 28.23
C ALA A 663 -20.65 -9.60 28.96
N ARG A 664 -20.08 -8.38 28.83
CA ARG A 664 -19.04 -7.87 29.74
C ARG A 664 -19.44 -8.00 31.22
N LYS A 665 -20.73 -7.89 31.55
CA LYS A 665 -21.26 -8.06 32.91
C LYS A 665 -21.11 -9.51 33.43
N TYR A 666 -21.07 -10.49 32.53
CA TYR A 666 -21.00 -11.93 32.83
C TYR A 666 -19.59 -12.52 32.68
N ALA A 667 -18.58 -11.65 32.59
CA ALA A 667 -17.19 -12.00 32.34
C ALA A 667 -16.98 -12.82 31.04
N LEU A 668 -17.76 -12.52 30.00
CA LEU A 668 -17.57 -13.06 28.65
C LEU A 668 -16.90 -12.00 27.76
N GLY A 669 -15.77 -12.35 27.14
CA GLY A 669 -15.14 -11.56 26.09
C GLY A 669 -15.40 -12.19 24.72
N ILE A 670 -15.45 -11.37 23.67
CA ILE A 670 -15.59 -11.87 22.28
C ILE A 670 -14.59 -11.18 21.36
N THR A 671 -13.96 -11.96 20.49
CA THR A 671 -13.08 -11.51 19.42
C THR A 671 -13.76 -11.84 18.10
N LEU A 672 -14.17 -10.79 17.38
CA LEU A 672 -14.85 -10.89 16.09
C LEU A 672 -13.84 -10.63 14.97
N ALA A 673 -13.51 -11.64 14.17
CA ALA A 673 -12.67 -11.49 12.99
C ALA A 673 -13.48 -11.70 11.69
N HIS A 674 -13.26 -10.83 10.71
CA HIS A 674 -13.86 -10.92 9.37
C HIS A 674 -12.99 -10.25 8.30
N GLN A 675 -13.40 -10.36 7.03
CA GLN A 675 -12.66 -9.75 5.91
C GLN A 675 -13.10 -8.32 5.62
N GLU A 676 -14.41 -8.11 5.45
CA GLU A 676 -14.98 -6.84 4.98
C GLU A 676 -16.25 -6.45 5.76
N LEU A 677 -16.49 -5.16 5.98
CA LEU A 677 -17.75 -4.65 6.56
C LEU A 677 -18.94 -4.93 5.63
N GLY A 678 -18.70 -5.02 4.31
CA GLY A 678 -19.73 -5.33 3.30
C GLY A 678 -20.41 -6.69 3.49
N GLN A 679 -19.77 -7.62 4.19
CA GLN A 679 -20.34 -8.93 4.54
C GLN A 679 -21.45 -8.83 5.60
N ILE A 680 -21.46 -7.75 6.40
CA ILE A 680 -22.41 -7.52 7.48
C ILE A 680 -23.61 -6.74 6.93
N GLN A 681 -24.58 -7.48 6.37
CA GLN A 681 -25.78 -6.88 5.76
C GLN A 681 -26.70 -6.15 6.77
N ASP A 682 -26.61 -6.51 8.05
CA ASP A 682 -27.45 -5.93 9.10
C ASP A 682 -26.85 -4.63 9.66
N LYS A 683 -27.66 -3.57 9.68
CA LYS A 683 -27.24 -2.22 10.06
C LYS A 683 -27.20 -2.02 11.59
N SER A 684 -28.02 -2.70 12.37
CA SER A 684 -27.95 -2.60 13.84
C SER A 684 -26.69 -3.30 14.35
N LEU A 685 -26.38 -4.47 13.79
CA LEU A 685 -25.18 -5.22 14.15
C LEU A 685 -23.92 -4.54 13.65
N LEU A 686 -23.90 -4.05 12.41
CA LEU A 686 -22.76 -3.29 11.87
C LEU A 686 -22.47 -2.05 12.73
N SER A 687 -23.48 -1.29 13.14
CA SER A 687 -23.26 -0.14 14.03
C SER A 687 -22.81 -0.58 15.43
N SER A 688 -23.33 -1.69 15.97
CA SER A 688 -22.90 -2.29 17.23
C SER A 688 -21.45 -2.79 17.24
N ILE A 689 -20.94 -3.28 16.11
CA ILE A 689 -19.54 -3.69 15.92
C ILE A 689 -18.62 -2.48 15.72
N LEU A 690 -19.16 -1.38 15.18
CA LEU A 690 -18.43 -0.13 15.06
C LEU A 690 -18.32 0.64 16.39
N SER A 691 -19.28 0.48 17.31
CA SER A 691 -19.37 1.21 18.58
C SER A 691 -18.87 0.45 19.82
N ASN A 692 -19.29 -0.80 20.04
CA ASN A 692 -19.08 -1.50 21.32
C ASN A 692 -17.65 -2.05 21.54
N PRO A 693 -16.95 -2.62 20.53
CA PRO A 693 -15.59 -3.16 20.72
C PRO A 693 -14.57 -2.09 21.14
N TYR A 694 -14.09 -2.22 22.37
CA TYR A 694 -13.06 -1.36 22.96
C TYR A 694 -11.72 -1.50 22.24
N VAL A 695 -11.40 -2.70 21.76
CA VAL A 695 -10.20 -2.95 20.95
C VAL A 695 -10.59 -3.10 19.48
N ARG A 696 -9.92 -2.37 18.59
CA ARG A 696 -9.99 -2.57 17.13
C ARG A 696 -8.60 -2.82 16.57
N ILE A 697 -8.46 -3.80 15.69
CA ILE A 697 -7.22 -4.19 15.02
C ILE A 697 -7.51 -4.32 13.52
N CYS A 698 -7.08 -3.33 12.74
CA CYS A 698 -7.19 -3.33 11.29
C CYS A 698 -5.87 -3.82 10.70
N PHE A 699 -5.86 -5.01 10.10
CA PHE A 699 -4.86 -5.38 9.11
C PHE A 699 -5.16 -4.65 7.78
N ARG A 700 -4.42 -4.96 6.70
CA ARG A 700 -4.67 -4.36 5.38
C ARG A 700 -6.14 -4.44 4.95
N LEU A 701 -6.71 -3.27 4.66
CA LEU A 701 -8.10 -3.08 4.23
C LEU A 701 -8.20 -2.78 2.73
N GLY A 702 -9.38 -3.01 2.15
CA GLY A 702 -9.77 -2.46 0.85
C GLY A 702 -10.38 -1.06 0.99
N ASP A 703 -10.37 -0.30 -0.11
CA ASP A 703 -10.65 1.15 -0.16
C ASP A 703 -11.94 1.58 0.57
N ILE A 704 -13.03 0.83 0.37
CA ILE A 704 -14.35 1.13 0.94
C ILE A 704 -14.31 1.04 2.48
N ASP A 705 -13.61 0.04 3.03
CA ASP A 705 -13.58 -0.19 4.47
C ASP A 705 -12.48 0.61 5.15
N ALA A 706 -11.36 0.87 4.48
CA ALA A 706 -10.37 1.85 4.90
C ALA A 706 -11.03 3.23 5.11
N LYS A 707 -11.80 3.69 4.12
CA LYS A 707 -12.51 4.98 4.16
C LYS A 707 -13.61 5.04 5.22
N ARG A 708 -14.26 3.92 5.50
CA ARG A 708 -15.27 3.82 6.57
C ARG A 708 -14.65 3.81 7.97
N LEU A 709 -13.46 3.24 8.13
CA LEU A 709 -12.83 3.05 9.45
C LEU A 709 -11.83 4.15 9.82
N GLU A 710 -11.32 4.93 8.87
CA GLU A 710 -10.45 6.10 9.07
C GLU A 710 -10.93 7.02 10.21
N SER A 711 -12.22 7.41 10.20
CA SER A 711 -12.81 8.26 11.24
C SER A 711 -12.83 7.65 12.65
N GLY A 712 -12.49 6.36 12.78
CA GLY A 712 -12.30 5.66 14.04
C GLY A 712 -10.90 5.83 14.64
N PHE A 713 -9.96 6.48 13.95
CA PHE A 713 -8.56 6.72 14.31
C PHE A 713 -8.29 8.23 14.47
N SER A 714 -7.11 8.62 14.95
CA SER A 714 -6.71 10.03 15.14
C SER A 714 -5.44 10.42 14.38
N TYR A 715 -4.61 9.45 14.02
CA TYR A 715 -3.30 9.66 13.39
C TYR A 715 -3.13 8.88 12.08
N PHE A 716 -3.82 7.76 11.94
CA PHE A 716 -3.78 6.93 10.72
C PHE A 716 -4.94 7.27 9.78
N GLN A 717 -4.63 7.40 8.49
CA GLN A 717 -5.57 7.74 7.42
C GLN A 717 -5.92 6.52 6.55
N GLN A 718 -6.79 6.72 5.55
CA GLN A 718 -7.20 5.68 4.58
C GLN A 718 -6.00 4.94 3.97
N ASN A 719 -4.99 5.69 3.49
CA ASN A 719 -3.80 5.15 2.84
C ASN A 719 -2.97 4.27 3.79
N ASP A 720 -2.86 4.64 5.07
CA ASP A 720 -2.14 3.86 6.06
C ASP A 720 -2.80 2.48 6.27
N LEU A 721 -4.13 2.43 6.27
CA LEU A 721 -4.92 1.19 6.40
C LEU A 721 -4.87 0.30 5.14
N GLN A 722 -4.61 0.88 3.97
CA GLN A 722 -4.45 0.16 2.69
C GLN A 722 -3.03 -0.40 2.51
N ASN A 723 -2.00 0.24 3.07
CA ASN A 723 -0.59 -0.04 2.79
C ASN A 723 0.12 -0.97 3.79
N LEU A 724 -0.62 -1.71 4.64
CA LEU A 724 -0.07 -2.66 5.62
C LEU A 724 0.48 -3.96 4.96
N ASN A 725 1.62 -4.46 5.47
CA ASN A 725 2.19 -5.74 5.04
C ASN A 725 1.55 -6.94 5.78
N LEU A 726 1.97 -8.15 5.41
CA LEU A 726 1.69 -9.38 6.17
C LEU A 726 2.15 -9.23 7.63
N GLY A 727 1.25 -9.46 8.59
CA GLY A 727 1.54 -9.33 10.02
C GLY A 727 1.65 -7.90 10.54
N GLU A 728 1.35 -6.88 9.71
CA GLU A 728 1.21 -5.49 10.16
C GLU A 728 -0.26 -5.12 10.31
N ALA A 729 -0.57 -4.40 11.39
CA ALA A 729 -1.89 -3.88 11.70
C ALA A 729 -1.81 -2.47 12.28
N ILE A 730 -2.91 -1.72 12.18
CA ILE A 730 -3.15 -0.50 12.94
C ILE A 730 -4.17 -0.84 14.02
N MET A 731 -3.80 -0.55 15.27
CA MET A 731 -4.54 -0.96 16.46
C MET A 731 -5.01 0.26 17.23
N ARG A 732 -6.24 0.20 17.76
CA ARG A 732 -6.85 1.21 18.62
C ARG A 732 -7.34 0.56 19.91
N VAL A 733 -7.04 1.19 21.05
CA VAL A 733 -7.46 0.72 22.38
C VAL A 733 -8.25 1.81 23.11
N GLY A 734 -9.57 1.69 23.11
CA GLY A 734 -10.50 2.65 23.67
C GLY A 734 -10.78 3.82 22.73
N SER A 735 -10.16 4.97 22.99
CA SER A 735 -10.39 6.20 22.23
C SER A 735 -9.73 6.19 20.85
N THR A 736 -10.25 7.02 19.94
CA THR A 736 -9.60 7.32 18.63
C THR A 736 -8.17 7.84 18.80
N SER A 737 -7.89 8.57 19.88
CA SER A 737 -6.58 9.13 20.23
C SER A 737 -5.52 8.10 20.64
N ASN A 738 -5.92 6.88 20.98
CA ASN A 738 -5.04 5.80 21.43
C ASN A 738 -4.89 4.71 20.35
N ASP A 739 -4.51 5.18 19.16
CA ASP A 739 -4.17 4.41 17.97
C ASP A 739 -2.65 4.36 17.74
N PHE A 740 -2.16 3.21 17.28
CA PHE A 740 -0.74 2.92 17.07
C PHE A 740 -0.55 1.75 16.08
N ASN A 741 0.63 1.68 15.45
CA ASN A 741 1.00 0.58 14.57
C ASN A 741 1.45 -0.65 15.39
N LEU A 742 1.09 -1.84 14.92
CA LEU A 742 1.34 -3.13 15.53
C LEU A 742 1.95 -4.10 14.51
N LYS A 743 3.02 -4.79 14.89
CA LYS A 743 3.53 -5.97 14.19
C LYS A 743 3.20 -7.20 15.02
N THR A 744 2.41 -8.12 14.47
CA THR A 744 2.00 -9.35 15.18
C THR A 744 3.10 -10.41 15.14
N PHE A 745 3.22 -11.23 16.19
CA PHE A 745 4.15 -12.35 16.20
C PHE A 745 3.71 -13.47 15.24
N PRO A 746 4.67 -14.22 14.63
CA PRO A 746 4.38 -15.51 14.04
C PRO A 746 3.99 -16.52 15.13
N LEU A 747 3.32 -17.61 14.75
CA LEU A 747 3.05 -18.71 15.68
C LEU A 747 4.36 -19.34 16.19
N PRO A 748 4.41 -19.79 17.46
CA PRO A 748 5.56 -20.51 18.01
C PRO A 748 5.95 -21.72 17.16
N SER A 749 7.26 -22.01 17.13
CA SER A 749 7.80 -23.25 16.54
C SER A 749 7.17 -24.48 17.18
N LEU A 750 6.94 -25.52 16.39
CA LEU A 750 6.46 -26.81 16.90
C LEU A 750 7.58 -27.51 17.71
N THR A 751 7.20 -28.20 18.77
CA THR A 751 8.10 -29.09 19.52
C THR A 751 8.08 -30.50 18.92
N ASN A 752 9.13 -31.29 19.16
CA ASN A 752 9.20 -32.68 18.72
C ASN A 752 8.05 -33.56 19.25
N GLU A 753 7.41 -33.15 20.35
CA GLU A 753 6.29 -33.86 20.98
C GLU A 753 4.90 -33.43 20.46
N ALA A 754 4.80 -32.37 19.64
CA ALA A 754 3.54 -31.75 19.23
C ALA A 754 2.50 -32.76 18.68
N GLN A 755 2.94 -33.71 17.85
CA GLN A 755 2.06 -34.74 17.29
C GLN A 755 1.59 -35.76 18.35
N SER A 756 2.42 -36.06 19.36
CA SER A 756 2.05 -36.93 20.48
C SER A 756 1.02 -36.24 21.38
N ILE A 757 1.19 -34.94 21.65
CA ILE A 757 0.25 -34.11 22.40
C ILE A 757 -1.09 -34.04 21.66
N ARG A 758 -1.09 -33.74 20.35
CA ARG A 758 -2.29 -33.71 19.51
C ARG A 758 -3.09 -35.01 19.58
N ASN A 759 -2.43 -36.15 19.40
CA ASN A 759 -3.12 -37.46 19.43
C ASN A 759 -3.72 -37.73 20.83
N LYS A 760 -2.96 -37.51 21.91
CA LYS A 760 -3.46 -37.65 23.29
C LYS A 760 -4.68 -36.78 23.58
N ILE A 761 -4.71 -35.54 23.08
CA ILE A 761 -5.86 -34.64 23.22
C ILE A 761 -7.08 -35.20 22.48
N ILE A 762 -6.93 -35.65 21.23
CA ILE A 762 -8.04 -36.20 20.45
C ILE A 762 -8.60 -37.46 21.11
N ASP A 763 -7.73 -38.41 21.48
CA ASP A 763 -8.17 -39.69 22.05
C ASP A 763 -8.81 -39.51 23.44
N ARG A 764 -8.37 -38.54 24.23
CA ARG A 764 -9.03 -38.13 25.48
C ARG A 764 -10.36 -37.42 25.24
N SER A 765 -10.43 -36.52 24.25
CA SER A 765 -11.67 -35.82 23.91
C SER A 765 -12.75 -36.81 23.45
N ARG A 766 -12.36 -37.84 22.69
CA ARG A 766 -13.23 -38.97 22.32
C ARG A 766 -13.68 -39.76 23.53
N SER A 767 -12.77 -40.20 24.40
CA SER A 767 -13.11 -41.09 25.52
C SER A 767 -13.93 -40.45 26.65
N LEU A 768 -13.95 -39.11 26.74
CA LEU A 768 -14.72 -38.38 27.75
C LEU A 768 -16.02 -37.74 27.22
N TYR A 769 -16.10 -37.42 25.93
CA TYR A 769 -17.22 -36.63 25.36
C TYR A 769 -17.83 -37.21 24.09
N GLY A 770 -17.15 -38.13 23.39
CA GLY A 770 -17.65 -38.80 22.20
C GLY A 770 -18.37 -40.09 22.54
N ASN A 771 -19.54 -40.33 21.92
CA ASN A 771 -20.21 -41.63 22.01
C ASN A 771 -19.87 -42.49 20.79
N PRO A 772 -19.67 -43.82 20.95
CA PRO A 772 -19.51 -44.72 19.81
C PRO A 772 -20.68 -44.63 18.85
N LYS A 773 -20.35 -44.51 17.56
CA LYS A 773 -21.27 -44.54 16.41
C LYS A 773 -22.37 -45.60 16.46
N ASP A 774 -22.08 -46.79 16.98
CA ASP A 774 -23.04 -47.90 17.02
C ASP A 774 -24.11 -47.68 18.10
N ASP A 775 -23.76 -47.14 19.27
CA ASP A 775 -24.74 -46.73 20.29
C ASP A 775 -25.66 -45.62 19.75
N ILE A 776 -25.13 -44.73 18.92
CA ILE A 776 -25.89 -43.66 18.27
C ILE A 776 -26.81 -44.21 17.17
N ASN A 777 -26.39 -45.27 16.45
CA ASN A 777 -27.29 -45.98 15.53
C ASN A 777 -28.47 -46.61 16.30
N LEU A 778 -28.24 -47.23 17.46
CA LEU A 778 -29.32 -47.74 18.33
C LEU A 778 -30.29 -46.63 18.79
N ILE A 779 -29.77 -45.45 19.15
CA ILE A 779 -30.61 -44.28 19.47
C ILE A 779 -31.49 -43.90 18.26
N LEU A 780 -30.90 -43.78 17.07
CA LEU A 780 -31.65 -43.42 15.85
C LEU A 780 -32.69 -44.48 15.46
N ASP A 781 -32.35 -45.76 15.54
CA ASP A 781 -33.27 -46.85 15.21
C ASP A 781 -34.45 -46.88 16.20
N SER A 782 -34.22 -46.55 17.48
CA SER A 782 -35.31 -46.38 18.46
C SER A 782 -36.23 -45.18 18.13
N LEU A 783 -35.67 -44.08 17.60
CA LEU A 783 -36.41 -42.87 17.22
C LEU A 783 -37.20 -43.04 15.91
N PHE A 784 -36.76 -43.93 15.01
CA PHE A 784 -37.42 -44.21 13.73
C PHE A 784 -38.18 -45.55 13.67
N SER A 785 -38.23 -46.29 14.79
CA SER A 785 -38.97 -47.55 14.90
C SER A 785 -40.48 -47.34 14.71
N ILE A 786 -40.96 -47.58 13.49
CA ILE A 786 -42.38 -47.65 13.17
C ILE A 786 -42.99 -48.80 13.98
N ASN A 787 -44.12 -48.53 14.65
CA ASN A 787 -44.90 -49.51 15.39
C ASN A 787 -45.40 -50.65 14.48
N GLN A 788 -44.60 -51.71 14.31
CA GLN A 788 -45.04 -52.97 13.72
C GLN A 788 -45.89 -53.77 14.72
N ASN A 789 -47.10 -53.26 15.00
CA ASN A 789 -48.06 -53.93 15.85
C ASN A 789 -49.14 -54.63 15.01
N LYS A 790 -49.07 -55.97 15.01
CA LYS A 790 -50.09 -56.93 14.51
C LYS A 790 -50.37 -56.93 13.00
N THR A 791 -49.75 -57.90 12.31
CA THR A 791 -50.45 -58.71 11.30
C THR A 791 -49.96 -60.16 11.41
N GLU A 792 -50.80 -61.11 11.04
CA GLU A 792 -50.62 -62.53 11.38
C GLU A 792 -49.65 -63.27 10.43
N SER A 793 -49.09 -64.39 10.90
CA SER A 793 -48.12 -65.21 10.15
C SER A 793 -48.79 -66.33 9.33
N PRO A 794 -48.65 -66.36 8.00
CA PRO A 794 -49.03 -67.50 7.17
C PRO A 794 -47.95 -68.60 7.18
N LYS A 795 -48.40 -69.86 7.06
CA LYS A 795 -47.60 -71.08 7.28
C LYS A 795 -46.67 -71.43 6.11
N LYS A 796 -45.67 -72.29 6.40
CA LYS A 796 -44.82 -72.97 5.41
C LYS A 796 -45.60 -73.94 4.52
N ALA A 797 -45.27 -73.94 3.22
CA ALA A 797 -45.25 -75.07 2.27
C ALA A 797 -44.65 -74.54 0.95
N ASN A 798 -43.98 -75.28 0.06
CA ASN A 798 -43.17 -76.52 0.14
C ASN A 798 -42.33 -76.56 -1.18
N ASN A 799 -41.16 -77.19 -1.17
CA ASN A 799 -40.27 -77.41 -2.34
C ASN A 799 -40.81 -78.59 -3.22
N PRO A 800 -40.18 -79.08 -4.33
CA PRO A 800 -38.79 -78.89 -4.81
C PRO A 800 -38.57 -78.88 -6.36
N ILE A 801 -37.36 -79.31 -6.79
CA ILE A 801 -36.72 -79.39 -8.13
C ILE A 801 -35.82 -78.17 -8.38
N ASP A 802 -34.53 -78.14 -8.00
CA ASP A 802 -33.51 -79.16 -7.71
C ASP A 802 -32.92 -79.92 -8.93
N GLN A 803 -31.73 -79.48 -9.36
CA GLN A 803 -30.60 -80.35 -9.70
C GLN A 803 -29.27 -79.55 -9.78
N THR A 804 -28.26 -79.98 -9.02
CA THR A 804 -26.79 -80.13 -9.36
C THR A 804 -26.10 -79.15 -10.34
N SER A 805 -24.85 -78.68 -10.20
CA SER A 805 -23.72 -78.84 -9.25
C SER A 805 -22.48 -78.13 -9.85
N LEU A 806 -21.41 -77.65 -9.18
CA LEU A 806 -21.03 -77.54 -7.76
C LEU A 806 -19.85 -76.52 -7.61
N GLU A 807 -19.28 -76.47 -6.39
CA GLU A 807 -17.94 -76.00 -5.96
C GLU A 807 -16.76 -76.30 -6.94
N ASN A 808 -15.58 -75.65 -6.94
CA ASN A 808 -14.93 -74.54 -6.17
C ASN A 808 -13.70 -74.03 -7.00
N THR A 809 -12.83 -73.03 -6.70
CA THR A 809 -12.55 -72.10 -5.57
C THR A 809 -11.78 -70.85 -6.09
N VAL A 810 -11.67 -69.77 -5.26
CA VAL A 810 -10.61 -68.71 -5.18
C VAL A 810 -10.00 -68.07 -6.46
N GLY A 811 -10.10 -66.73 -6.60
CA GLY A 811 -9.24 -65.93 -7.49
C GLY A 811 -9.60 -64.42 -7.59
N GLU A 812 -8.61 -63.57 -7.31
CA GLU A 812 -8.50 -62.09 -7.40
C GLU A 812 -9.54 -61.25 -8.21
N ASP A 813 -9.89 -60.05 -7.70
CA ASP A 813 -10.84 -59.11 -8.34
C ASP A 813 -10.27 -57.68 -8.51
N THR A 814 -9.93 -57.29 -9.75
CA THR A 814 -9.57 -55.91 -10.18
C THR A 814 -9.93 -55.69 -11.68
N PRO A 815 -9.95 -54.45 -12.22
CA PRO A 815 -10.97 -53.47 -11.92
C PRO A 815 -11.64 -52.88 -13.19
N LYS A 816 -12.98 -52.87 -13.27
CA LYS A 816 -13.74 -52.29 -14.41
C LYS A 816 -14.67 -51.14 -14.00
N ASN A 817 -14.13 -49.95 -13.73
CA ASN A 817 -14.96 -48.73 -13.55
C ASN A 817 -14.40 -47.40 -14.11
N HIS A 818 -13.08 -47.25 -14.32
CA HIS A 818 -12.48 -45.95 -14.69
C HIS A 818 -12.94 -45.31 -16.02
N ALA A 819 -13.60 -46.05 -16.91
CA ALA A 819 -14.04 -45.52 -18.19
C ALA A 819 -15.09 -44.39 -18.06
N LYS A 820 -16.09 -44.52 -17.19
CA LYS A 820 -17.23 -43.58 -17.10
C LYS A 820 -16.87 -42.26 -16.41
N GLU A 821 -16.07 -42.29 -15.34
CA GLU A 821 -15.66 -41.08 -14.62
C GLU A 821 -14.81 -40.16 -15.49
N SER A 822 -13.92 -40.72 -16.32
CA SER A 822 -13.02 -39.94 -17.20
C SER A 822 -13.77 -39.01 -18.16
N LEU A 823 -14.95 -39.42 -18.63
CA LEU A 823 -15.80 -38.64 -19.54
C LEU A 823 -16.61 -37.55 -18.83
N LEU A 824 -17.10 -37.83 -17.63
CA LEU A 824 -17.79 -36.83 -16.79
C LEU A 824 -16.82 -35.75 -16.32
N LEU A 825 -15.62 -36.14 -15.85
CA LEU A 825 -14.60 -35.21 -15.39
C LEU A 825 -14.07 -34.33 -16.54
N LYS A 826 -13.92 -34.88 -17.75
CA LYS A 826 -13.59 -34.10 -18.97
C LYS A 826 -14.69 -33.09 -19.33
N ARG A 827 -15.97 -33.48 -19.28
CA ARG A 827 -17.09 -32.55 -19.52
C ARG A 827 -17.17 -31.45 -18.46
N TYR A 828 -16.97 -31.79 -17.19
CA TYR A 828 -16.97 -30.82 -16.10
C TYR A 828 -15.80 -29.83 -16.21
N LYS A 829 -14.56 -30.33 -16.39
CA LYS A 829 -13.38 -29.47 -16.60
C LYS A 829 -13.52 -28.56 -17.83
N LYS A 830 -14.09 -29.05 -18.94
CA LYS A 830 -14.38 -28.21 -20.11
C LYS A 830 -15.36 -27.08 -19.75
N LYS A 831 -16.46 -27.38 -19.07
CA LYS A 831 -17.48 -26.37 -18.71
C LYS A 831 -16.95 -25.31 -17.73
N VAL A 832 -16.16 -25.72 -16.74
CA VAL A 832 -15.50 -24.80 -15.79
C VAL A 832 -14.44 -23.94 -16.50
N LEU A 833 -13.67 -24.51 -17.43
CA LEU A 833 -12.70 -23.76 -18.23
C LEU A 833 -13.39 -22.76 -19.17
N GLU A 834 -14.52 -23.12 -19.77
CA GLU A 834 -15.35 -22.22 -20.59
C GLU A 834 -15.90 -21.06 -19.76
N GLN A 835 -16.38 -21.31 -18.53
CA GLN A 835 -16.83 -20.25 -17.61
C GLN A 835 -15.69 -19.32 -17.19
N ALA A 836 -14.56 -19.86 -16.71
CA ALA A 836 -13.40 -19.05 -16.31
C ALA A 836 -12.79 -18.26 -17.48
N THR A 837 -12.82 -18.83 -18.70
CA THR A 837 -12.39 -18.12 -19.91
C THR A 837 -13.34 -16.97 -20.24
N GLN A 838 -14.65 -17.15 -20.10
CA GLN A 838 -15.63 -16.08 -20.32
C GLN A 838 -15.49 -14.95 -19.28
N GLU A 839 -15.39 -15.28 -17.99
CA GLU A 839 -15.18 -14.29 -16.92
C GLU A 839 -13.89 -13.48 -17.16
N HIS A 840 -12.82 -14.12 -17.64
CA HIS A 840 -11.57 -13.44 -17.98
C HIS A 840 -11.70 -12.54 -19.24
N LYS A 841 -12.50 -12.93 -20.25
CA LYS A 841 -12.84 -12.06 -21.39
C LYS A 841 -13.62 -10.83 -20.93
N ASP A 842 -14.66 -11.03 -20.13
CA ASP A 842 -15.55 -9.96 -19.65
C ASP A 842 -14.77 -8.96 -18.77
N GLN A 843 -13.83 -9.44 -17.95
CA GLN A 843 -12.89 -8.60 -17.20
C GLN A 843 -11.94 -7.80 -18.11
N LYS A 844 -11.35 -8.40 -19.15
CA LYS A 844 -10.49 -7.69 -20.11
C LYS A 844 -11.27 -6.62 -20.88
N HIS A 845 -12.47 -6.96 -21.35
CA HIS A 845 -13.35 -6.07 -22.09
C HIS A 845 -13.71 -4.83 -21.26
N ARG A 846 -14.16 -5.02 -20.01
CA ARG A 846 -14.43 -3.92 -19.07
C ARG A 846 -13.18 -3.09 -18.72
N LYS A 847 -11.98 -3.67 -18.67
CA LYS A 847 -10.73 -2.91 -18.46
C LYS A 847 -10.44 -2.00 -19.66
N LEU A 848 -10.58 -2.51 -20.88
CA LEU A 848 -10.42 -1.72 -22.11
C LEU A 848 -11.49 -0.63 -22.25
N GLN A 849 -12.76 -0.94 -21.95
CA GLN A 849 -13.84 0.05 -21.93
C GLN A 849 -13.50 1.26 -21.03
N ASN A 850 -13.03 1.01 -19.80
CA ASN A 850 -12.69 2.08 -18.85
C ASN A 850 -11.41 2.85 -19.25
N PHE A 851 -10.40 2.17 -19.79
CA PHE A 851 -9.17 2.79 -20.29
C PHE A 851 -9.45 3.77 -21.46
N ILE A 852 -10.20 3.32 -22.46
CA ILE A 852 -10.57 4.13 -23.63
C ILE A 852 -11.46 5.31 -23.20
N LYS A 853 -12.42 5.07 -22.30
CA LYS A 853 -13.26 6.13 -21.70
C LYS A 853 -12.43 7.21 -20.99
N ALA A 854 -11.42 6.84 -20.23
CA ALA A 854 -10.57 7.79 -19.51
C ALA A 854 -9.80 8.72 -20.48
N ILE A 855 -9.17 8.15 -21.52
CA ILE A 855 -8.45 8.92 -22.55
C ILE A 855 -9.42 9.85 -23.31
N ALA A 856 -10.60 9.36 -23.68
CA ALA A 856 -11.59 10.16 -24.38
C ALA A 856 -12.07 11.38 -23.56
N ILE A 857 -12.34 11.19 -22.26
CA ILE A 857 -12.71 12.28 -21.34
C ILE A 857 -11.55 13.28 -21.18
N GLN A 858 -10.31 12.81 -21.07
CA GLN A 858 -9.13 13.68 -21.00
C GLN A 858 -8.96 14.57 -22.26
N ARG A 859 -9.45 14.10 -23.42
CA ARG A 859 -9.47 14.85 -24.69
C ARG A 859 -10.78 15.61 -24.96
N GLY A 860 -11.62 15.75 -23.94
CA GLY A 860 -12.83 16.57 -23.96
C GLY A 860 -14.04 15.92 -24.66
N PHE A 861 -14.03 14.60 -24.86
CA PHE A 861 -15.20 13.87 -25.38
C PHE A 861 -16.14 13.42 -24.25
N LYS A 862 -17.44 13.56 -24.46
CA LYS A 862 -18.47 12.93 -23.62
C LYS A 862 -18.53 11.44 -23.96
N ALA A 863 -18.01 10.60 -23.07
CA ALA A 863 -17.86 9.15 -23.29
C ALA A 863 -18.91 8.31 -22.54
N THR A 864 -19.75 7.59 -23.28
CA THR A 864 -20.88 6.79 -22.77
C THR A 864 -20.64 5.30 -23.03
N LEU A 865 -20.60 4.47 -21.97
CA LEU A 865 -20.48 3.00 -22.09
C LEU A 865 -21.83 2.36 -22.43
N GLU A 866 -21.81 1.25 -23.18
CA GLU A 866 -22.99 0.47 -23.57
C GLU A 866 -24.10 1.35 -24.19
N MET A 867 -23.71 2.30 -25.04
CA MET A 867 -24.61 3.30 -25.60
C MET A 867 -25.64 2.63 -26.52
N ARG A 868 -26.93 2.70 -26.15
CA ARG A 868 -28.03 2.19 -26.98
C ARG A 868 -28.14 3.00 -28.27
N THR A 869 -28.31 2.32 -29.40
CA THR A 869 -28.48 2.96 -30.70
C THR A 869 -29.96 3.12 -31.07
N ALA A 870 -30.25 3.94 -32.10
CA ALA A 870 -31.61 4.21 -32.54
C ALA A 870 -32.27 2.97 -33.17
N SER A 871 -31.48 2.10 -33.82
CA SER A 871 -31.91 0.80 -34.34
C SER A 871 -32.15 -0.28 -33.28
N GLY A 872 -31.83 -0.02 -32.00
CA GLY A 872 -32.01 -0.95 -30.88
C GLY A 872 -30.76 -1.77 -30.51
N GLY A 873 -29.61 -1.48 -31.10
CA GLY A 873 -28.32 -2.06 -30.73
C GLY A 873 -27.73 -1.47 -29.44
N ARG A 874 -26.52 -1.91 -29.09
CA ARG A 874 -25.60 -1.22 -28.16
C ARG A 874 -24.24 -1.08 -28.85
N VAL A 875 -23.58 0.05 -28.61
CA VAL A 875 -22.16 0.28 -28.92
C VAL A 875 -21.37 0.19 -27.63
N ASP A 876 -20.18 -0.42 -27.65
CA ASP A 876 -19.34 -0.55 -26.45
C ASP A 876 -19.02 0.80 -25.79
N ILE A 877 -18.58 1.77 -26.59
CA ILE A 877 -18.48 3.17 -26.18
C ILE A 877 -18.94 4.10 -27.31
N GLY A 878 -19.91 4.97 -27.00
CA GLY A 878 -20.21 6.14 -27.83
C GLY A 878 -19.45 7.37 -27.31
N LEU A 879 -18.72 8.05 -28.19
CA LEU A 879 -18.12 9.37 -27.91
C LEU A 879 -18.88 10.46 -28.66
N GLU A 880 -19.17 11.56 -27.97
CA GLU A 880 -19.81 12.75 -28.54
C GLU A 880 -19.00 14.00 -28.18
N LYS A 881 -18.73 14.86 -29.17
CA LYS A 881 -18.06 16.16 -29.00
C LYS A 881 -18.45 17.07 -30.15
N ASP A 882 -19.01 18.24 -29.85
CA ASP A 882 -19.60 19.15 -30.83
C ASP A 882 -20.56 18.41 -31.79
N ALA A 883 -20.37 18.52 -33.10
CA ALA A 883 -21.14 17.78 -34.11
C ALA A 883 -20.63 16.34 -34.38
N LEU A 884 -19.52 15.93 -33.77
CA LEU A 884 -18.84 14.67 -34.04
C LEU A 884 -19.35 13.54 -33.15
N ARG A 885 -19.73 12.42 -33.75
CA ARG A 885 -20.19 11.21 -33.05
C ARG A 885 -19.35 10.01 -33.48
N ILE A 886 -18.68 9.37 -32.53
CA ILE A 886 -17.77 8.23 -32.80
C ILE A 886 -18.31 7.00 -32.07
N ALA A 887 -18.45 5.89 -32.78
CA ALA A 887 -18.69 4.58 -32.17
C ALA A 887 -17.35 3.87 -31.95
N ILE A 888 -17.22 3.15 -30.83
CA ILE A 888 -16.06 2.30 -30.53
C ILE A 888 -16.57 0.92 -30.15
N GLU A 889 -16.06 -0.11 -30.83
CA GLU A 889 -16.31 -1.53 -30.59
C GLU A 889 -15.01 -2.21 -30.11
N ILE A 890 -15.08 -3.08 -29.09
CA ILE A 890 -13.91 -3.65 -28.43
C ILE A 890 -13.92 -5.17 -28.54
N SER A 891 -13.11 -5.72 -29.45
CA SER A 891 -12.97 -7.16 -29.61
C SER A 891 -11.89 -7.75 -28.69
N VAL A 892 -12.32 -8.60 -27.77
CA VAL A 892 -11.43 -9.38 -26.90
C VAL A 892 -11.25 -10.83 -27.37
N THR A 893 -12.25 -11.44 -28.03
CA THR A 893 -12.20 -12.70 -28.83
C THR A 893 -13.63 -13.14 -29.20
N ASN A 894 -14.30 -12.41 -30.09
CA ASN A 894 -15.59 -12.83 -30.65
C ASN A 894 -15.42 -13.46 -32.05
N THR A 895 -16.51 -13.84 -32.70
CA THR A 895 -16.48 -14.31 -34.11
C THR A 895 -16.38 -13.13 -35.07
N LEU A 896 -15.68 -13.32 -36.20
CA LEU A 896 -15.47 -12.26 -37.20
C LEU A 896 -16.79 -11.72 -37.75
N GLU A 897 -17.77 -12.61 -37.94
CA GLU A 897 -19.12 -12.32 -38.40
C GLU A 897 -19.88 -11.39 -37.44
N TYR A 898 -19.65 -11.52 -36.13
CA TYR A 898 -20.31 -10.69 -35.12
C TYR A 898 -19.73 -9.27 -35.11
N GLU A 899 -18.40 -9.14 -35.18
CA GLU A 899 -17.73 -7.84 -35.19
C GLU A 899 -18.07 -7.04 -36.45
N VAL A 900 -18.10 -7.69 -37.62
CA VAL A 900 -18.50 -7.05 -38.88
C VAL A 900 -19.95 -6.55 -38.81
N GLN A 901 -20.87 -7.34 -38.25
CA GLN A 901 -22.26 -6.91 -38.04
C GLN A 901 -22.37 -5.72 -37.07
N ASN A 902 -21.50 -5.60 -36.06
CA ASN A 902 -21.51 -4.44 -35.16
C ASN A 902 -20.98 -3.17 -35.86
N ILE A 903 -19.92 -3.29 -36.66
CA ILE A 903 -19.42 -2.20 -37.52
C ILE A 903 -20.54 -1.73 -38.47
N GLU A 904 -21.25 -2.64 -39.12
CA GLU A 904 -22.37 -2.34 -40.03
C GLU A 904 -23.51 -1.59 -39.31
N LYS A 905 -23.92 -2.02 -38.11
CA LYS A 905 -24.91 -1.30 -37.28
C LYS A 905 -24.45 0.12 -36.96
N CYS A 906 -23.20 0.30 -36.55
CA CYS A 906 -22.65 1.62 -36.22
C CYS A 906 -22.65 2.58 -37.44
N LEU A 907 -22.42 2.06 -38.64
CA LEU A 907 -22.49 2.84 -39.88
C LEU A 907 -23.95 3.21 -40.25
N ILE A 908 -24.91 2.32 -39.99
CA ILE A 908 -26.35 2.56 -40.21
C ILE A 908 -26.92 3.56 -39.19
N ASP A 909 -26.52 3.49 -37.92
CA ASP A 909 -26.94 4.40 -36.84
C ASP A 909 -26.30 5.81 -36.92
N GLY A 910 -25.61 6.14 -38.02
CA GLY A 910 -25.20 7.51 -38.36
C GLY A 910 -23.97 8.04 -37.62
N TYR A 911 -23.09 7.17 -37.13
CA TYR A 911 -21.83 7.61 -36.52
C TYR A 911 -20.82 8.10 -37.58
N SER A 912 -20.16 9.22 -37.31
CA SER A 912 -19.23 9.89 -38.22
C SER A 912 -17.94 9.08 -38.47
N LYS A 913 -17.52 8.32 -37.45
CA LYS A 913 -16.42 7.35 -37.48
C LYS A 913 -16.76 6.15 -36.60
N VAL A 914 -16.22 4.98 -36.96
CA VAL A 914 -16.31 3.74 -36.19
C VAL A 914 -14.89 3.24 -35.91
N LEU A 915 -14.54 3.04 -34.64
CA LEU A 915 -13.21 2.58 -34.21
C LEU A 915 -13.30 1.15 -33.71
N MET A 916 -12.66 0.23 -34.42
CA MET A 916 -12.58 -1.18 -34.08
C MET A 916 -11.28 -1.45 -33.31
N VAL A 917 -11.39 -1.77 -32.02
CA VAL A 917 -10.24 -1.89 -31.11
C VAL A 917 -10.03 -3.33 -30.65
N SER A 918 -8.79 -3.83 -30.71
CA SER A 918 -8.43 -5.14 -30.14
C SER A 918 -6.97 -5.21 -29.74
N GLU A 919 -6.64 -5.99 -28.70
CA GLU A 919 -5.27 -6.34 -28.36
C GLU A 919 -4.58 -7.19 -29.45
N SER A 920 -5.33 -7.88 -30.31
CA SER A 920 -4.79 -8.79 -31.32
C SER A 920 -4.72 -8.15 -32.71
N THR A 921 -3.51 -7.79 -33.12
CA THR A 921 -3.22 -7.27 -34.48
C THR A 921 -3.53 -8.26 -35.59
N VAL A 922 -3.49 -9.57 -35.32
CA VAL A 922 -3.93 -10.62 -36.25
C VAL A 922 -5.46 -10.63 -36.38
N HIS A 923 -6.19 -10.49 -35.27
CA HIS A 923 -7.65 -10.44 -35.29
C HIS A 923 -8.15 -9.20 -36.04
N LEU A 924 -7.56 -8.02 -35.80
CA LEU A 924 -7.88 -6.78 -36.52
C LEU A 924 -7.69 -6.90 -38.05
N LYS A 925 -6.62 -7.57 -38.50
CA LYS A 925 -6.41 -7.84 -39.93
C LYS A 925 -7.51 -8.72 -40.51
N ASN A 926 -7.92 -9.76 -39.78
CA ASN A 926 -8.97 -10.68 -40.23
C ASN A 926 -10.35 -9.99 -40.25
N ILE A 927 -10.70 -9.19 -39.24
CA ILE A 927 -11.95 -8.40 -39.21
C ILE A 927 -11.94 -7.42 -40.40
N ARG A 928 -10.85 -6.66 -40.59
CA ARG A 928 -10.72 -5.71 -41.70
C ARG A 928 -10.89 -6.38 -43.07
N SER A 929 -10.24 -7.52 -43.30
CA SER A 929 -10.38 -8.29 -44.54
C SER A 929 -11.83 -8.72 -44.77
N ARG A 930 -12.54 -9.13 -43.72
CA ARG A 930 -13.95 -9.55 -43.81
C ARG A 930 -14.89 -8.36 -44.02
N SER A 931 -14.64 -7.21 -43.39
CA SER A 931 -15.36 -5.96 -43.65
C SER A 931 -15.21 -5.47 -45.10
N GLN A 932 -14.08 -5.75 -45.77
CA GLN A 932 -13.89 -5.45 -47.19
C GLN A 932 -14.75 -6.31 -48.13
N GLU A 933 -15.29 -7.43 -47.65
CA GLU A 933 -16.16 -8.32 -48.44
C GLU A 933 -17.66 -7.97 -48.29
N SER A 934 -18.07 -7.31 -47.20
CA SER A 934 -19.48 -6.94 -46.95
C SER A 934 -19.78 -5.44 -47.01
N ILE A 935 -18.81 -4.58 -46.67
CA ILE A 935 -19.02 -3.12 -46.56
C ILE A 935 -18.42 -2.40 -47.77
N SER A 936 -19.25 -1.61 -48.47
CA SER A 936 -18.78 -0.79 -49.60
C SER A 936 -17.62 0.13 -49.21
N GLU A 937 -16.62 0.30 -50.09
CA GLU A 937 -15.39 1.06 -49.81
C GLU A 937 -15.65 2.48 -49.28
N LYS A 938 -16.71 3.14 -49.80
CA LYS A 938 -17.12 4.48 -49.37
C LYS A 938 -17.48 4.51 -47.87
N LEU A 939 -18.22 3.51 -47.38
CA LEU A 939 -18.57 3.38 -45.96
C LEU A 939 -17.40 2.83 -45.13
N LEU A 940 -16.58 1.94 -45.69
CA LEU A 940 -15.40 1.43 -45.00
C LEU A 940 -14.37 2.56 -44.69
N SER A 941 -14.38 3.66 -45.45
CA SER A 941 -13.53 4.84 -45.20
C SER A 941 -13.82 5.60 -43.88
N SER A 942 -14.95 5.35 -43.21
CA SER A 942 -15.21 5.85 -41.86
C SER A 942 -14.86 4.84 -40.75
N VAL A 943 -14.42 3.63 -41.09
CA VAL A 943 -13.98 2.59 -40.13
C VAL A 943 -12.46 2.63 -39.94
N ILE A 944 -12.00 2.60 -38.70
CA ILE A 944 -10.58 2.61 -38.34
C ILE A 944 -10.30 1.39 -37.45
N PHE A 945 -9.29 0.59 -37.80
CA PHE A 945 -8.88 -0.61 -37.07
C PHE A 945 -7.56 -0.33 -36.35
N LEU A 946 -7.51 -0.51 -35.02
CA LEU A 946 -6.38 -0.10 -34.19
C LEU A 946 -6.22 -0.92 -32.90
N THR A 947 -5.04 -0.88 -32.30
CA THR A 947 -4.77 -1.41 -30.96
C THR A 947 -5.03 -0.36 -29.87
N PRO A 948 -5.22 -0.77 -28.59
CA PRO A 948 -5.43 0.17 -27.48
C PRO A 948 -4.33 1.23 -27.30
N LEU A 949 -3.08 0.90 -27.66
CA LEU A 949 -1.94 1.83 -27.57
C LEU A 949 -2.00 2.94 -28.64
N GLU A 950 -2.57 2.63 -29.81
CA GLU A 950 -2.70 3.60 -30.92
C GLU A 950 -3.87 4.57 -30.69
N PHE A 951 -4.85 4.22 -29.84
CA PHE A 951 -6.10 4.94 -29.63
C PHE A 951 -5.92 6.45 -29.37
N SER A 952 -5.02 6.83 -28.46
CA SER A 952 -4.74 8.24 -28.16
C SER A 952 -4.31 9.03 -29.40
N SER A 953 -3.40 8.45 -30.21
CA SER A 953 -2.90 9.09 -31.43
C SER A 953 -3.91 9.14 -32.58
N VAL A 954 -4.87 8.20 -32.60
CA VAL A 954 -5.95 8.16 -33.58
C VAL A 954 -7.03 9.18 -33.23
N LEU A 955 -7.39 9.29 -31.94
CA LEU A 955 -8.32 10.30 -31.45
C LEU A 955 -7.78 11.73 -31.69
N ASP A 956 -6.47 11.93 -31.47
CA ASP A 956 -5.67 13.09 -31.89
C ASP A 956 -6.03 13.58 -33.30
N ARG A 957 -5.72 12.75 -34.30
CA ARG A 957 -5.90 13.08 -35.72
C ARG A 957 -7.37 13.28 -36.11
N ILE A 958 -8.29 12.59 -35.44
CA ILE A 958 -9.74 12.76 -35.68
C ILE A 958 -10.17 14.14 -35.17
N ASP A 959 -9.83 14.50 -33.93
CA ASP A 959 -10.20 15.79 -33.34
C ASP A 959 -9.56 16.96 -34.09
N GLU A 960 -8.28 16.85 -34.47
CA GLU A 960 -7.59 17.80 -35.35
C GLU A 960 -8.31 17.96 -36.70
N SER A 961 -8.64 16.85 -37.37
CA SER A 961 -9.28 16.88 -38.69
C SER A 961 -10.68 17.53 -38.67
N ASN A 962 -11.38 17.46 -37.53
CA ASN A 962 -12.73 17.97 -37.38
C ASN A 962 -12.78 19.46 -36.96
N ARG A 963 -11.64 20.06 -36.54
CA ARG A 963 -11.54 21.49 -36.22
C ARG A 963 -11.40 22.39 -37.48
N VAL A 964 -11.13 21.82 -38.65
CA VAL A 964 -10.85 22.58 -39.90
C VAL A 964 -12.11 22.71 -40.77
N MET A 965 -13.19 23.34 -40.27
CA MET A 965 -14.35 23.69 -41.13
C MET A 965 -15.28 24.84 -40.68
N GLU A 966 -14.75 26.03 -40.35
CA GLU A 966 -15.50 27.31 -40.48
C GLU A 966 -14.70 28.36 -41.28
N GLU A 967 -14.91 28.47 -42.61
CA GLU A 967 -14.52 29.70 -43.37
C GLU A 967 -15.57 30.80 -43.09
N LYS A 968 -15.22 31.84 -42.33
CA LYS A 968 -16.09 33.01 -42.09
C LYS A 968 -15.58 34.23 -42.86
N ARG A 969 -16.24 34.57 -43.97
CA ARG A 969 -15.93 35.77 -44.76
C ARG A 969 -16.45 37.04 -44.06
N ILE A 970 -15.57 38.04 -43.93
CA ILE A 970 -15.93 39.41 -43.53
C ILE A 970 -15.28 40.38 -44.54
N CYS A 971 -16.06 41.34 -45.05
CA CYS A 971 -15.60 42.45 -45.89
C CYS A 971 -14.62 42.12 -47.05
N GLY A 972 -14.85 41.01 -47.75
CA GLY A 972 -14.25 40.73 -49.07
C GLY A 972 -12.85 40.09 -49.08
N TYR A 973 -12.16 40.01 -47.95
CA TYR A 973 -10.83 39.40 -47.87
C TYR A 973 -10.86 38.00 -47.22
N ARG A 974 -9.90 37.15 -47.58
CA ARG A 974 -9.60 35.88 -46.89
C ARG A 974 -8.49 36.10 -45.87
N VAL A 975 -8.66 35.59 -44.66
CA VAL A 975 -7.66 35.64 -43.58
C VAL A 975 -7.58 34.26 -42.92
N ASN A 976 -6.38 33.65 -42.92
CA ASN A 976 -6.09 32.52 -42.05
C ASN A 976 -5.61 33.03 -40.69
N ILE A 977 -6.10 32.43 -39.61
CA ILE A 977 -5.62 32.69 -38.25
C ILE A 977 -5.01 31.39 -37.72
N ASN A 978 -3.68 31.34 -37.61
CA ASN A 978 -2.98 30.27 -36.91
C ASN A 978 -2.72 30.70 -35.47
N TYR A 979 -3.15 29.89 -34.50
CA TYR A 979 -2.55 29.91 -33.17
C TYR A 979 -1.23 29.14 -33.22
N SER A 980 -0.15 29.77 -32.78
CA SER A 980 1.20 29.18 -32.80
C SER A 980 1.57 28.62 -31.43
N GLU A 981 1.21 27.37 -31.15
CA GLU A 981 1.94 26.59 -30.14
C GLU A 981 3.29 26.18 -30.73
N GLY A 982 4.38 26.59 -30.09
CA GLY A 982 5.72 26.46 -30.65
C GLY A 982 6.37 25.12 -30.33
N ASN A 983 6.51 24.24 -31.32
CA ASN A 983 7.66 23.33 -31.44
C ASN A 983 7.72 22.58 -32.78
N SER A 984 8.59 23.00 -33.71
CA SER A 984 9.08 22.13 -34.83
C SER A 984 10.26 22.70 -35.64
N VAL A 985 11.37 23.09 -35.00
CA VAL A 985 12.66 23.26 -35.70
C VAL A 985 13.51 22.00 -35.57
N ASN A 986 13.11 20.92 -36.27
CA ASN A 986 13.93 19.71 -36.35
C ASN A 986 13.91 19.06 -37.74
N LYS A 987 14.25 19.85 -38.76
CA LYS A 987 14.56 19.40 -40.12
C LYS A 987 15.78 20.15 -40.68
N ASN A 988 16.99 19.71 -40.30
CA ASN A 988 18.20 19.83 -41.16
C ASN A 988 19.46 19.06 -40.69
N LEU A 989 19.42 18.33 -39.57
CA LEU A 989 20.63 17.66 -39.05
C LEU A 989 21.12 16.46 -39.91
N SER A 990 20.22 15.79 -40.62
CA SER A 990 20.55 14.64 -41.48
C SER A 990 21.45 14.97 -42.67
N HIS A 991 21.56 16.25 -43.06
CA HIS A 991 22.44 16.71 -44.14
C HIS A 991 23.82 17.18 -43.63
N LEU A 992 23.96 17.49 -42.33
CA LEU A 992 25.23 17.95 -41.73
C LEU A 992 26.12 16.79 -41.27
N ILE A 993 25.54 15.69 -40.79
CA ILE A 993 26.29 14.54 -40.24
C ILE A 993 27.13 13.80 -41.30
N LYS A 994 26.84 13.96 -42.61
CA LYS A 994 27.55 13.27 -43.70
C LYS A 994 28.88 13.91 -44.17
N LYS A 995 29.47 14.87 -43.44
CA LYS A 995 30.66 15.61 -43.92
C LYS A 995 31.87 15.73 -42.98
N SER A 996 31.84 15.18 -41.76
CA SER A 996 33.01 15.15 -40.85
C SER A 996 33.90 13.91 -41.01
N PHE A 997 33.37 12.77 -41.45
CA PHE A 997 34.15 11.56 -41.72
C PHE A 997 34.99 11.66 -43.02
N LYS A 998 36.01 12.53 -43.05
CA LYS A 998 37.11 12.44 -44.03
C LYS A 998 38.39 13.17 -43.61
N LYS A 999 39.44 12.35 -43.42
CA LYS A 999 40.87 12.66 -43.22
C LYS A 999 41.33 13.06 -41.80
N LYS A 1000 42.11 12.12 -41.22
CA LYS A 1000 43.15 12.26 -40.19
C LYS A 1000 42.77 13.04 -38.94
#